data_AF-A0A0S4M7K1-F1
#
_entry.id   AF-A0A0S4M7K1-F1
#
_cell.length_a   1.000
_cell.length_b   1.000
_cell.length_c   1.000
_cell.angle_alpha   90.00
_cell.angle_beta   90.00
_cell.angle_gamma   90.00
#
_symmetry.space_group_name_H-M   'P 1'
#
loop_
_entity.id
_entity.type
_entity.pdbx_description
1 polymer ?
#
loop_
_entity_poly.entity_id
_entity_poly.type
_entity_poly.pdbx_seq_one_letter_code
_entity_poly.pdbx_strand_id
1 'polypeptide(L)'
;MYPCRSTNDFDVTNADEIKDIASDSSVSKVSCINQCENKDQESYNYVGFFPESGSLHDFLKLPTNDNLCQDDSCIERLLVPDVFSDTFENTKLSKSELVSATDSCNAHQSSAKKLPLAEYEASSTELIPKTEDIQDTDNGKYSDSSSVMFTERKHNVYEMSGIHVVRKELKLKSYHRNNLSYKETNANIYRDAIKKIIVDSNKSFINFVLEKTENNFKRKTIVKSSVDISKTYSNLRKYILEKLSPFIDEIMPTADILISAEMSVSDLRSACISNDVFFEKLRENCEKIVTNIICTYNDNLEHIFQSSIRFEATNDLSGMHKDVLFIPNKSIFIPKLKELIIDTISNLPNSIISEIEKFSQNDIVDSIFLNVHGIFISKSLVRNINYFFKSNKNKPISNDFDDNLNLFNVSLGKLERLVKESCIFHEKVISPNESIVKLLSKYLLSDMYGISSKFHHRLKACDENVEESDDFPENEFENEAKQTESTLAAKNSIQLERFITLKELRPRVYHRNRFIFREFTANIYEDAIKKIDVDDKGSFKNILLNELDSYITKRWFVKSSMDISLTYSNVRKYVLDKVSPYINDILKNMDVLITVGMSISDMRFNCTSNEVFFEKLREGCEKIEKDTRMITDDVLLKIIQSNISFGSDGRINISHFVRINKILSELRTLIAETVSNLPNSIIHVIKNFKQTEVVKGLFLDVHGIFVSRHLIRTLKSFFDFNKVEESFKYDVDFFNNLLIRLVEKVDEYPVLHQGKLFFPDKYTTEIISRYLLSDVYAITAKLRKKIKISDKTENSEGEEEFKESINIVNVNPSYKNNVAPMVLPQTMGAQSIEKETDLSNEKLKWDPTLITSLNIYELAISMIKIDIGNFNHSFIDKIKHSPLVKKYLEKKGKVNIDLSVTFDRIKSYILEKFYHFLKGIGEGTRLKIKLYQGMSIRELEDNYVSNEEFFSKLREFCASLTESIEGITDTTLIDLMRCFILSESRRPKRLVINKSMAIKFHEDIARILIKNISNLPEMIVSAIKLLPKSTLAREHLSPFYEMYIDNIWLLKVKSIFDCAHDKIIDDPLLSWLVDKVSTDMIDKFSTGDRTKVSKQQYKLINGHIACIKLSAYKYIKKIARDLMTARKDDISAPILIMDNDEIKTADPKTRRRILCMVELSLISVSINIYRKLCLDAYKSKIENKCLDL
;
A
#
# COMPACT_ATOMS: atom_id res chain seq x y z
N MET A 1 55.40 18.72 -10.03
CA MET A 1 56.22 19.02 -11.22
C MET A 1 55.34 18.91 -12.47
N TYR A 2 55.66 19.67 -13.52
CA TYR A 2 55.21 19.52 -14.92
C TYR A 2 56.45 19.12 -15.78
N PRO A 3 56.37 18.84 -17.10
CA PRO A 3 55.23 18.51 -17.99
C PRO A 3 55.22 16.98 -18.27
N CYS A 4 54.85 16.33 -19.40
CA CYS A 4 54.28 16.63 -20.74
C CYS A 4 53.30 15.46 -21.09
N ARG A 5 52.40 15.42 -22.10
CA ARG A 5 52.16 16.09 -23.42
C ARG A 5 52.87 15.50 -24.66
N SER A 6 52.10 14.74 -25.45
CA SER A 6 52.21 14.49 -26.91
C SER A 6 50.88 13.82 -27.34
N THR A 7 49.83 14.38 -27.96
CA THR A 7 49.59 15.38 -29.04
C THR A 7 49.92 14.92 -30.46
N ASN A 8 48.84 14.73 -31.24
CA ASN A 8 48.71 14.90 -32.71
C ASN A 8 49.30 13.79 -33.62
N ASP A 9 48.80 13.55 -34.84
CA ASP A 9 47.49 13.81 -35.49
C ASP A 9 47.44 13.00 -36.83
N PHE A 10 46.27 13.00 -37.50
CA PHE A 10 46.04 12.57 -38.89
C PHE A 10 46.20 11.06 -39.20
N ASP A 11 45.60 10.51 -40.26
CA ASP A 11 44.25 10.62 -40.86
C ASP A 11 44.19 9.60 -42.03
N VAL A 12 43.02 9.37 -42.63
CA VAL A 12 42.81 9.12 -44.09
C VAL A 12 43.86 8.21 -44.81
N THR A 13 43.54 6.99 -45.31
CA THR A 13 42.37 6.65 -46.12
C THR A 13 42.11 5.13 -46.24
N ASN A 14 40.85 4.80 -46.55
CA ASN A 14 40.24 3.65 -47.25
C ASN A 14 41.10 2.55 -47.92
N ALA A 15 40.41 1.41 -48.11
CA ALA A 15 40.46 0.51 -49.27
C ALA A 15 41.68 -0.43 -49.40
N ASP A 16 41.55 -1.66 -49.91
CA ASP A 16 40.37 -2.54 -50.07
C ASP A 16 40.86 -3.99 -50.29
N GLU A 17 39.94 -4.94 -50.51
CA GLU A 17 40.17 -6.31 -51.01
C GLU A 17 41.06 -7.25 -50.15
N ILE A 18 40.50 -8.31 -49.55
CA ILE A 18 40.14 -9.58 -50.22
C ILE A 18 41.36 -10.30 -50.83
N LYS A 19 41.98 -11.18 -50.04
CA LYS A 19 41.90 -12.63 -50.32
C LYS A 19 42.32 -13.52 -49.15
N ASP A 20 41.73 -14.70 -49.14
CA ASP A 20 42.12 -15.86 -48.36
C ASP A 20 43.54 -16.33 -48.71
N ILE A 21 44.20 -17.02 -47.77
CA ILE A 21 44.60 -18.42 -47.99
C ILE A 21 44.85 -19.09 -46.62
N ALA A 22 44.59 -20.39 -46.59
CA ALA A 22 44.61 -21.20 -45.37
C ALA A 22 46.02 -21.47 -44.81
N SER A 23 46.04 -22.01 -43.58
CA SER A 23 46.92 -23.08 -43.05
C SER A 23 48.35 -23.22 -43.61
N ASP A 24 49.38 -23.49 -42.79
CA ASP A 24 49.35 -24.54 -41.75
C ASP A 24 50.60 -24.48 -40.85
N SER A 25 50.60 -25.22 -39.73
CA SER A 25 51.78 -25.70 -39.00
C SER A 25 52.67 -24.63 -38.29
N SER A 26 53.54 -24.95 -37.30
CA SER A 26 53.48 -26.03 -36.29
C SER A 26 54.41 -25.77 -35.09
N VAL A 27 53.99 -26.26 -33.92
CA VAL A 27 54.77 -26.84 -32.81
C VAL A 27 56.25 -26.42 -32.60
N SER A 28 56.48 -25.66 -31.52
CA SER A 28 57.46 -26.00 -30.46
C SER A 28 56.98 -25.32 -29.16
N LYS A 29 56.85 -25.92 -27.96
CA LYS A 29 57.60 -26.96 -27.22
C LYS A 29 59.05 -26.61 -26.87
N VAL A 30 59.22 -25.99 -25.70
CA VAL A 30 60.18 -26.27 -24.59
C VAL A 30 59.65 -25.43 -23.42
N SER A 31 59.06 -25.91 -22.33
CA SER A 31 59.40 -26.95 -21.33
C SER A 31 60.61 -26.61 -20.44
N CYS A 32 60.35 -26.23 -19.18
CA CYS A 32 61.10 -26.59 -17.95
C CYS A 32 60.61 -25.69 -16.77
N ILE A 33 60.14 -26.20 -15.63
CA ILE A 33 60.90 -26.85 -14.53
C ILE A 33 61.68 -25.77 -13.74
N ASN A 34 61.51 -25.58 -12.41
CA ASN A 34 61.20 -26.60 -11.40
C ASN A 34 60.59 -26.07 -10.06
N GLN A 35 59.93 -26.98 -9.31
CA GLN A 35 59.95 -27.15 -7.83
C GLN A 35 59.54 -25.98 -6.88
N CYS A 36 59.13 -26.20 -5.62
CA CYS A 36 58.99 -27.41 -4.77
C CYS A 36 57.71 -27.22 -3.88
N GLU A 37 56.87 -28.24 -3.61
CA GLU A 37 56.93 -29.18 -2.47
C GLU A 37 56.75 -28.54 -1.07
N ASN A 38 56.06 -29.12 -0.06
CA ASN A 38 55.66 -30.53 0.14
C ASN A 38 54.48 -30.71 1.14
N LYS A 39 53.63 -31.74 0.90
CA LYS A 39 53.08 -32.74 1.87
C LYS A 39 52.23 -32.28 3.08
N ASP A 40 51.26 -33.03 3.59
CA ASP A 40 50.60 -34.32 3.23
C ASP A 40 49.18 -34.34 3.88
N GLN A 41 48.27 -35.33 3.81
CA GLN A 41 48.31 -36.74 3.39
C GLN A 41 46.89 -37.23 2.93
N GLU A 42 46.72 -38.55 2.80
CA GLU A 42 45.50 -39.40 2.89
C GLU A 42 44.13 -38.76 3.27
N SER A 43 42.97 -39.14 2.70
CA SER A 43 42.59 -40.14 1.67
C SER A 43 41.11 -39.85 1.22
N TYR A 44 40.38 -40.55 0.35
CA TYR A 44 40.53 -41.86 -0.35
C TYR A 44 39.72 -41.84 -1.69
N ASN A 45 39.60 -43.00 -2.38
CA ASN A 45 39.04 -43.13 -3.73
C ASN A 45 37.49 -43.11 -3.82
N TYR A 46 36.93 -42.47 -4.87
CA TYR A 46 36.32 -43.24 -5.99
C TYR A 46 36.25 -42.45 -7.30
N VAL A 47 36.08 -43.15 -8.42
CA VAL A 47 36.29 -42.66 -9.80
C VAL A 47 35.05 -41.99 -10.41
N GLY A 48 35.25 -40.88 -11.13
CA GLY A 48 34.28 -40.28 -12.05
C GLY A 48 34.98 -39.64 -13.25
N PHE A 49 34.57 -40.00 -14.47
CA PHE A 49 35.13 -39.46 -15.71
C PHE A 49 34.58 -38.06 -16.03
N PHE A 50 35.46 -37.13 -16.39
CA PHE A 50 35.12 -35.88 -17.07
C PHE A 50 35.41 -36.01 -18.58
N PRO A 51 34.46 -35.65 -19.47
CA PRO A 51 34.77 -35.12 -20.80
C PRO A 51 35.05 -33.61 -20.72
N GLU A 52 35.71 -33.07 -21.74
CA GLU A 52 36.24 -31.70 -21.74
C GLU A 52 35.17 -30.61 -21.83
N SER A 53 35.37 -29.50 -21.11
CA SER A 53 34.48 -28.33 -21.12
C SER A 53 34.96 -27.27 -22.11
N GLY A 54 34.69 -27.50 -23.39
CA GLY A 54 34.74 -26.43 -24.39
C GLY A 54 33.50 -25.53 -24.27
N SER A 55 33.62 -24.35 -23.65
CA SER A 55 32.50 -23.40 -23.54
C SER A 55 32.90 -21.96 -23.87
N LEU A 56 32.84 -21.63 -25.16
CA LEU A 56 32.70 -20.26 -25.64
C LEU A 56 31.29 -19.76 -25.30
N HIS A 57 31.14 -18.86 -24.32
CA HIS A 57 29.96 -18.00 -24.18
C HIS A 57 30.30 -16.75 -23.36
N ASP A 58 30.95 -15.80 -24.02
CA ASP A 58 30.70 -14.38 -23.72
C ASP A 58 29.42 -13.92 -24.43
N PHE A 59 28.99 -12.67 -24.18
CA PHE A 59 27.71 -12.09 -24.65
C PHE A 59 26.43 -12.68 -24.01
N LEU A 60 26.13 -12.23 -22.78
CA LEU A 60 24.82 -11.62 -22.44
C LEU A 60 24.86 -11.01 -21.01
N LYS A 61 25.49 -9.84 -20.86
CA LYS A 61 25.47 -9.07 -19.60
C LYS A 61 24.18 -8.24 -19.50
N LEU A 62 23.12 -8.83 -18.96
CA LEU A 62 21.94 -8.08 -18.48
C LEU A 62 22.24 -7.44 -17.11
N PRO A 63 21.90 -6.16 -16.88
CA PRO A 63 22.13 -5.51 -15.60
C PRO A 63 21.08 -5.93 -14.55
N THR A 64 21.54 -6.35 -13.37
CA THR A 64 20.65 -6.69 -12.24
C THR A 64 20.13 -5.43 -11.54
N ASN A 65 18.80 -5.26 -11.55
CA ASN A 65 18.11 -4.20 -10.79
C ASN A 65 17.89 -4.62 -9.33
N ASP A 66 18.97 -4.74 -8.57
CA ASP A 66 18.91 -4.87 -7.11
C ASP A 66 18.75 -3.48 -6.46
N ASN A 67 17.61 -3.25 -5.78
CA ASN A 67 17.47 -2.49 -4.51
C ASN A 67 15.99 -2.14 -4.22
N LEU A 68 15.33 -2.87 -3.30
CA LEU A 68 14.09 -2.41 -2.65
C LEU A 68 14.05 -2.78 -1.15
N CYS A 69 14.34 -1.76 -0.33
CA CYS A 69 13.84 -1.53 1.03
C CYS A 69 13.88 -2.66 2.08
N GLN A 70 14.77 -2.49 3.07
CA GLN A 70 14.36 -2.50 4.48
C GLN A 70 14.77 -1.16 5.10
N ASP A 71 13.82 -0.44 5.69
CA ASP A 71 14.03 0.80 6.47
C ASP A 71 13.19 0.66 7.74
N ASP A 72 13.81 0.42 8.89
CA ASP A 72 13.10 0.42 10.19
C ASP A 72 14.06 0.69 11.37
N SER A 73 14.34 1.97 11.64
CA SER A 73 14.77 2.44 12.96
C SER A 73 14.59 3.96 13.09
N CYS A 74 13.83 4.38 14.11
CA CYS A 74 13.75 5.77 14.54
C CYS A 74 14.27 5.87 15.98
N ILE A 75 15.48 6.43 16.14
CA ILE A 75 16.03 6.76 17.45
C ILE A 75 15.56 8.17 17.81
N GLU A 76 14.54 8.27 18.67
CA GLU A 76 14.18 9.55 19.28
C GLU A 76 15.24 9.98 20.32
N ARG A 77 15.42 11.30 20.46
CA ARG A 77 16.47 11.88 21.31
C ARG A 77 16.07 11.87 22.77
N LEU A 78 16.99 11.45 23.62
CA LEU A 78 16.86 11.53 25.08
C LEU A 78 16.82 12.99 25.57
N LEU A 79 16.00 13.23 26.59
CA LEU A 79 16.17 14.31 27.55
C LEU A 79 16.17 13.72 28.98
N VAL A 80 16.63 14.52 29.93
CA VAL A 80 17.00 14.11 31.29
C VAL A 80 15.76 13.84 32.17
N PRO A 81 15.79 12.92 33.15
CA PRO A 81 14.67 12.69 34.05
C PRO A 81 14.46 13.85 35.03
N ASP A 82 13.21 14.25 35.24
CA ASP A 82 12.82 15.10 36.36
C ASP A 82 12.89 14.35 37.70
N VAL A 83 13.21 15.10 38.76
CA VAL A 83 13.37 14.58 40.13
C VAL A 83 12.25 15.14 41.02
N PHE A 84 11.24 14.32 41.28
CA PHE A 84 10.31 14.51 42.38
C PHE A 84 10.08 13.17 43.08
N SER A 85 10.59 13.07 44.31
CA SER A 85 10.39 11.96 45.23
C SER A 85 9.60 12.49 46.42
N ASP A 86 8.34 12.06 46.56
CA ASP A 86 7.45 12.63 47.57
C ASP A 86 7.46 11.88 48.91
N THR A 87 7.20 12.68 49.93
CA THR A 87 7.17 12.43 51.38
C THR A 87 6.71 11.07 51.89
N PHE A 88 7.44 10.55 52.89
CA PHE A 88 6.88 9.96 54.11
C PHE A 88 7.74 10.33 55.33
N GLU A 89 7.14 10.47 56.52
CA GLU A 89 7.76 11.14 57.67
C GLU A 89 8.42 10.23 58.73
N ASN A 90 9.10 10.89 59.68
CA ASN A 90 9.33 10.52 61.08
C ASN A 90 10.47 9.54 61.44
N THR A 91 11.66 10.11 61.69
CA THR A 91 12.29 9.96 63.01
C THR A 91 13.19 11.17 63.36
N LYS A 92 13.50 11.36 64.65
CA LYS A 92 14.25 12.51 65.21
C LYS A 92 15.72 12.14 65.53
N LEU A 93 16.49 13.16 65.94
CA LEU A 93 17.90 13.14 66.38
C LEU A 93 18.94 13.03 65.24
N SER A 94 20.10 13.70 65.28
CA SER A 94 20.61 14.75 66.20
C SER A 94 21.73 15.58 65.55
N LYS A 95 22.03 16.76 66.12
CA LYS A 95 23.12 17.66 65.67
C LYS A 95 24.53 17.08 65.91
N SER A 96 25.46 17.40 65.00
CA SER A 96 26.87 17.70 65.32
C SER A 96 27.48 18.58 64.21
N GLU A 97 28.59 19.25 64.47
CA GLU A 97 29.16 20.34 63.65
C GLU A 97 30.55 19.98 63.07
N LEU A 98 30.91 20.60 61.94
CA LEU A 98 32.24 21.03 61.41
C LEU A 98 32.09 21.25 59.88
N VAL A 99 32.43 22.38 59.23
CA VAL A 99 33.71 23.12 59.15
C VAL A 99 34.80 22.23 58.51
N SER A 100 35.36 22.48 57.31
CA SER A 100 35.36 23.64 56.39
C SER A 100 35.52 23.14 54.91
N ALA A 101 35.82 23.88 53.82
CA ALA A 101 36.42 25.21 53.61
C ALA A 101 36.18 25.83 52.20
N THR A 102 36.84 26.98 51.99
CA THR A 102 37.26 27.70 50.76
C THR A 102 37.87 26.81 49.66
N ASP A 103 37.91 27.14 48.35
CA ASP A 103 37.58 28.36 47.55
C ASP A 103 37.51 27.98 46.03
N SER A 104 37.26 28.80 44.98
CA SER A 104 36.94 30.23 44.78
C SER A 104 36.29 30.48 43.37
N CYS A 105 36.01 31.75 43.03
CA CYS A 105 36.15 32.44 41.72
C CYS A 105 35.91 31.69 40.36
N ASN A 106 35.21 32.27 39.35
CA ASN A 106 34.54 33.58 39.30
C ASN A 106 33.50 33.72 38.14
N ALA A 107 32.42 34.43 38.45
CA ALA A 107 31.60 35.33 37.61
C ALA A 107 31.24 35.04 36.14
N HIS A 108 29.92 35.07 35.85
CA HIS A 108 29.31 36.16 35.04
C HIS A 108 27.81 36.33 35.38
N GLN A 109 27.23 37.48 35.03
CA GLN A 109 25.93 37.96 35.53
C GLN A 109 24.75 37.72 34.57
N SER A 110 23.54 37.50 35.09
CA SER A 110 22.30 38.00 34.46
C SER A 110 21.14 38.11 35.47
N SER A 111 20.40 39.22 35.39
CA SER A 111 19.35 39.71 36.30
C SER A 111 18.28 38.71 36.77
N ALA A 112 17.97 38.74 38.07
CA ALA A 112 16.71 38.21 38.64
C ALA A 112 15.61 39.29 38.74
N LYS A 113 14.34 38.88 38.75
CA LYS A 113 13.19 39.71 39.18
C LYS A 113 12.32 38.93 40.16
N LYS A 114 11.77 39.65 41.14
CA LYS A 114 11.05 39.09 42.31
C LYS A 114 9.61 38.69 41.96
N LEU A 115 9.11 37.66 42.66
CA LEU A 115 7.69 37.41 42.94
C LEU A 115 7.51 37.46 44.47
N PRO A 116 6.40 38.01 45.00
CA PRO A 116 6.20 38.17 46.44
C PRO A 116 5.56 36.93 47.09
N LEU A 117 5.77 36.79 48.41
CA LEU A 117 5.02 35.87 49.28
C LEU A 117 3.64 36.45 49.63
N ALA A 118 2.67 35.56 49.84
CA ALA A 118 1.53 35.69 50.74
C ALA A 118 1.31 34.27 51.31
N GLU A 119 1.64 34.04 52.58
CA GLU A 119 0.71 34.06 53.72
C GLU A 119 -0.12 32.77 53.84
N TYR A 120 0.17 32.00 54.89
CA TYR A 120 -0.55 30.80 55.31
C TYR A 120 -1.58 31.18 56.38
N GLU A 121 -2.81 30.70 56.24
CA GLU A 121 -3.74 30.52 57.38
C GLU A 121 -4.11 29.04 57.52
N ALA A 122 -4.53 28.65 58.73
CA ALA A 122 -4.51 27.25 59.16
C ALA A 122 -5.89 26.71 59.56
N SER A 123 -6.14 25.45 59.22
CA SER A 123 -7.21 24.62 59.79
C SER A 123 -7.06 23.16 59.33
N SER A 124 -7.45 22.11 60.07
CA SER A 124 -7.45 21.84 61.52
C SER A 124 -8.13 20.47 61.75
N THR A 125 -7.55 19.63 62.60
CA THR A 125 -8.24 18.51 63.29
C THR A 125 -8.65 17.30 62.43
N GLU A 126 -7.95 16.18 62.63
CA GLU A 126 -8.38 14.83 62.23
C GLU A 126 -9.52 14.31 63.13
N LEU A 127 -10.31 13.35 62.63
CA LEU A 127 -11.14 12.49 63.47
C LEU A 127 -11.11 11.04 62.98
N ILE A 128 -10.79 10.12 63.90
CA ILE A 128 -10.56 8.69 63.64
C ILE A 128 -11.87 7.90 63.82
N PRO A 129 -12.31 7.08 62.85
CA PRO A 129 -13.26 5.99 63.08
C PRO A 129 -12.55 4.79 63.71
N LYS A 130 -13.16 4.18 64.74
CA LYS A 130 -12.62 2.97 65.40
C LYS A 130 -13.06 1.69 64.71
N THR A 131 -12.27 0.64 64.90
CA THR A 131 -12.62 -0.76 64.64
C THR A 131 -13.66 -1.26 65.64
N GLU A 132 -14.65 -2.03 65.17
CA GLU A 132 -15.38 -3.03 65.96
C GLU A 132 -15.57 -4.29 65.10
N ASP A 133 -15.23 -5.46 65.65
CA ASP A 133 -15.55 -6.78 65.07
C ASP A 133 -16.97 -7.19 65.50
N ILE A 134 -17.68 -7.98 64.66
CA ILE A 134 -18.71 -8.92 65.13
C ILE A 134 -18.88 -10.08 64.12
N GLN A 135 -19.35 -11.22 64.64
CA GLN A 135 -19.20 -12.57 64.11
C GLN A 135 -20.09 -12.92 62.90
N ASP A 136 -19.64 -13.91 62.10
CA ASP A 136 -20.48 -14.66 61.17
C ASP A 136 -21.57 -15.47 61.90
N THR A 137 -22.80 -15.55 61.35
CA THR A 137 -23.69 -16.70 61.58
C THR A 137 -24.63 -16.98 60.40
N ASP A 138 -24.16 -17.86 59.53
CA ASP A 138 -24.83 -18.88 58.69
C ASP A 138 -26.37 -18.90 58.45
N ASN A 139 -26.72 -19.31 57.22
CA ASN A 139 -27.99 -19.91 56.74
C ASN A 139 -29.34 -19.13 56.81
N GLY A 140 -29.88 -18.76 55.64
CA GLY A 140 -31.27 -18.29 55.45
C GLY A 140 -31.77 -18.43 54.01
N LYS A 141 -32.93 -19.10 53.80
CA LYS A 141 -33.40 -19.61 52.49
C LYS A 141 -34.60 -18.83 51.91
N TYR A 142 -34.62 -18.72 50.57
CA TYR A 142 -35.79 -18.60 49.67
C TYR A 142 -36.61 -17.29 49.50
N SER A 143 -37.05 -17.12 48.24
CA SER A 143 -38.33 -16.61 47.71
C SER A 143 -38.49 -15.14 47.29
N ASP A 144 -39.30 -14.98 46.24
CA ASP A 144 -39.46 -13.79 45.38
C ASP A 144 -40.50 -12.75 45.86
N SER A 145 -40.47 -11.61 45.16
CA SER A 145 -41.63 -10.82 44.68
C SER A 145 -42.13 -9.60 45.49
N SER A 146 -42.89 -8.76 44.78
CA SER A 146 -43.33 -7.37 45.09
C SER A 146 -42.19 -6.33 45.16
N SER A 147 -42.20 -5.18 44.48
CA SER A 147 -43.26 -4.26 43.99
C SER A 147 -43.79 -3.29 45.06
N VAL A 148 -43.06 -2.19 45.29
CA VAL A 148 -43.56 -1.01 46.01
C VAL A 148 -43.09 0.29 45.32
N MET A 149 -44.09 1.06 44.86
CA MET A 149 -44.15 2.51 44.62
C MET A 149 -42.87 3.38 44.69
N PHE A 150 -42.63 4.13 43.61
CA PHE A 150 -41.98 5.45 43.72
C PHE A 150 -42.88 6.40 44.54
N THR A 151 -42.31 7.08 45.53
CA THR A 151 -42.96 8.21 46.22
C THR A 151 -42.30 9.52 45.82
N GLU A 152 -43.06 10.44 45.22
CA GLU A 152 -42.60 11.80 44.95
C GLU A 152 -42.26 12.55 46.24
N ARG A 153 -40.98 12.85 46.48
CA ARG A 153 -40.57 13.86 47.46
C ARG A 153 -40.39 15.21 46.77
N LYS A 154 -41.45 16.03 46.81
CA LYS A 154 -41.37 17.46 46.48
C LYS A 154 -40.37 18.14 47.42
N HIS A 155 -39.22 18.54 46.89
CA HIS A 155 -38.30 19.42 47.61
C HIS A 155 -38.71 20.87 47.39
N ASN A 156 -38.98 21.59 48.48
CA ASN A 156 -39.27 23.03 48.42
C ASN A 156 -38.02 23.79 47.97
N VAL A 157 -38.15 24.59 46.91
CA VAL A 157 -37.13 25.58 46.53
C VAL A 157 -37.23 26.73 47.52
N TYR A 158 -36.19 26.93 48.33
CA TYR A 158 -36.00 28.16 49.09
C TYR A 158 -35.25 29.16 48.21
N GLU A 159 -35.91 30.26 47.87
CA GLU A 159 -35.38 31.32 47.01
C GLU A 159 -34.39 32.21 47.79
N MET A 160 -33.10 31.86 47.77
CA MET A 160 -32.07 32.69 48.41
C MET A 160 -31.78 33.96 47.60
N SER A 161 -32.07 35.10 48.21
CA SER A 161 -31.94 36.42 47.60
C SER A 161 -30.49 36.85 47.32
N GLY A 162 -30.10 36.84 46.05
CA GLY A 162 -29.37 37.96 45.44
C GLY A 162 -28.04 38.41 46.05
N ILE A 163 -27.10 37.49 46.32
CA ILE A 163 -25.69 37.91 46.47
C ILE A 163 -25.13 38.23 45.08
N HIS A 164 -24.95 39.52 44.79
CA HIS A 164 -24.37 40.00 43.53
C HIS A 164 -22.87 39.70 43.44
N VAL A 165 -22.51 38.47 43.09
CA VAL A 165 -21.12 38.08 42.83
C VAL A 165 -20.58 38.89 41.66
N VAL A 166 -19.63 39.79 41.94
CA VAL A 166 -18.99 40.63 40.92
C VAL A 166 -18.22 39.74 39.95
N ARG A 167 -18.78 39.55 38.75
CA ARG A 167 -18.29 38.60 37.74
C ARG A 167 -16.98 39.08 37.14
N LYS A 168 -15.88 38.72 37.81
CA LYS A 168 -14.48 39.00 37.46
C LYS A 168 -14.24 38.76 35.96
N GLU A 169 -13.80 39.79 35.24
CA GLU A 169 -13.61 39.69 33.80
C GLU A 169 -12.52 38.67 33.43
N LEU A 170 -12.91 37.70 32.58
CA LEU A 170 -12.02 36.68 32.05
C LEU A 170 -11.02 37.27 31.06
N LYS A 171 -9.81 37.59 31.56
CA LYS A 171 -8.71 38.16 30.77
C LYS A 171 -7.76 37.05 30.31
N LEU A 172 -7.82 36.72 29.02
CA LEU A 172 -6.84 35.84 28.36
C LEU A 172 -5.42 36.37 28.55
N LYS A 173 -4.45 35.46 28.74
CA LYS A 173 -3.03 35.83 28.76
C LYS A 173 -2.60 36.25 27.36
N SER A 174 -1.55 37.07 27.28
CA SER A 174 -0.92 37.43 26.00
C SER A 174 -0.55 36.19 25.20
N TYR A 175 -0.97 36.12 23.93
CA TYR A 175 -0.71 34.99 23.03
C TYR A 175 0.76 34.54 23.05
N HIS A 176 0.96 33.28 23.42
CA HIS A 176 2.22 32.55 23.32
C HIS A 176 1.93 31.23 22.62
N ARG A 177 2.64 30.95 21.51
CA ARG A 177 2.27 29.90 20.56
C ARG A 177 2.33 28.50 21.19
N ASN A 178 1.18 27.85 21.35
CA ASN A 178 1.12 26.47 21.81
C ASN A 178 1.14 25.51 20.61
N ASN A 179 1.75 24.34 20.77
CA ASN A 179 1.74 23.31 19.72
C ASN A 179 0.62 22.29 19.96
N LEU A 180 -0.60 22.66 19.56
CA LEU A 180 -1.83 21.85 19.65
C LEU A 180 -1.83 20.58 18.78
N SER A 181 -0.69 20.20 18.19
CA SER A 181 -0.55 19.05 17.29
C SER A 181 0.28 17.88 17.86
N TYR A 182 0.77 17.99 19.11
CA TYR A 182 1.38 16.87 19.81
C TYR A 182 0.36 15.81 20.27
N LYS A 183 0.77 14.54 20.23
CA LYS A 183 -0.07 13.38 20.62
C LYS A 183 -0.63 13.49 22.05
N GLU A 184 0.10 14.14 22.96
CA GLU A 184 -0.27 14.28 24.38
C GLU A 184 -1.50 15.16 24.61
N THR A 185 -1.81 16.09 23.69
CA THR A 185 -3.03 16.91 23.77
C THR A 185 -4.33 16.11 23.59
N ASN A 186 -4.23 14.83 23.20
CA ASN A 186 -5.33 13.86 23.13
C ASN A 186 -5.34 12.86 24.31
N ALA A 187 -4.58 13.10 25.39
CA ALA A 187 -4.73 12.35 26.64
C ALA A 187 -6.05 12.73 27.33
N ASN A 188 -6.84 11.73 27.74
CA ASN A 188 -8.12 11.91 28.42
C ASN A 188 -8.07 11.29 29.83
N ILE A 189 -9.07 11.61 30.65
CA ILE A 189 -9.16 11.13 32.05
C ILE A 189 -8.99 9.62 32.20
N TYR A 190 -9.53 8.82 31.26
CA TYR A 190 -9.40 7.36 31.31
C TYR A 190 -7.96 6.89 31.04
N ARG A 191 -7.22 7.54 30.12
CA ARG A 191 -5.79 7.31 29.91
C ARG A 191 -4.97 7.75 31.11
N ASP A 192 -5.33 8.87 31.72
CA ASP A 192 -4.62 9.42 32.87
C ASP A 192 -4.89 8.57 34.14
N ALA A 193 -6.06 7.95 34.27
CA ALA A 193 -6.35 6.91 35.25
C ALA A 193 -5.51 5.64 35.01
N ILE A 194 -5.41 5.14 33.77
CA ILE A 194 -4.55 3.99 33.41
C ILE A 194 -3.06 4.23 33.75
N LYS A 195 -2.59 5.48 33.75
CA LYS A 195 -1.22 5.82 34.22
C LYS A 195 -1.05 5.66 35.74
N LYS A 196 -2.13 5.77 36.52
CA LYS A 196 -2.11 5.78 38.00
C LYS A 196 -2.56 4.48 38.66
N ILE A 197 -3.46 3.68 38.04
CA ILE A 197 -4.08 2.46 38.62
C ILE A 197 -3.13 1.64 39.51
N ILE A 198 -3.62 1.18 40.65
CA ILE A 198 -2.88 0.26 41.51
C ILE A 198 -2.75 -1.09 40.78
N VAL A 199 -1.52 -1.55 40.60
CA VAL A 199 -1.17 -2.86 40.01
C VAL A 199 -0.77 -3.80 41.14
N ASP A 200 -1.19 -5.06 41.08
CA ASP A 200 -0.89 -6.08 42.10
C ASP A 200 -1.35 -5.65 43.51
N SER A 201 -2.58 -5.14 43.62
CA SER A 201 -3.17 -4.64 44.87
C SER A 201 -3.22 -5.70 45.99
N ASN A 202 -3.38 -6.97 45.61
CA ASN A 202 -3.33 -8.14 46.50
C ASN A 202 -1.89 -8.62 46.81
N LYS A 203 -0.86 -7.96 46.28
CA LYS A 203 0.57 -8.31 46.40
C LYS A 203 0.93 -9.73 45.93
N SER A 204 0.11 -10.33 45.07
CA SER A 204 0.29 -11.71 44.60
C SER A 204 1.57 -11.92 43.78
N PHE A 205 1.95 -10.94 42.97
CA PHE A 205 3.13 -11.00 42.12
C PHE A 205 4.40 -10.63 42.90
N ILE A 206 4.38 -9.60 43.76
CA ILE A 206 5.55 -9.29 44.61
C ILE A 206 5.86 -10.42 45.59
N ASN A 207 4.85 -11.09 46.15
CA ASN A 207 5.04 -12.25 47.02
C ASN A 207 5.64 -13.45 46.25
N PHE A 208 5.22 -13.68 45.00
CA PHE A 208 5.84 -14.68 44.12
C PHE A 208 7.30 -14.32 43.78
N VAL A 209 7.60 -13.05 43.52
CA VAL A 209 8.97 -12.57 43.29
C VAL A 209 9.85 -12.84 44.51
N LEU A 210 9.37 -12.54 45.72
CA LEU A 210 10.05 -12.85 46.99
C LEU A 210 10.29 -14.37 47.14
N GLU A 211 9.26 -15.19 46.96
CA GLU A 211 9.33 -16.66 47.12
C GLU A 211 10.35 -17.31 46.17
N LYS A 212 10.37 -16.93 44.89
CA LYS A 212 11.36 -17.48 43.93
C LYS A 212 12.76 -16.92 44.12
N THR A 213 12.93 -15.72 44.68
CA THR A 213 14.26 -15.14 44.93
C THR A 213 14.88 -15.57 46.25
N GLU A 214 14.07 -15.88 47.28
CA GLU A 214 14.53 -16.40 48.58
C GLU A 214 15.45 -17.62 48.43
N ASN A 215 15.16 -18.53 47.48
CA ASN A 215 16.01 -19.68 47.19
C ASN A 215 17.45 -19.33 46.77
N ASN A 216 17.66 -18.17 46.12
CA ASN A 216 18.99 -17.70 45.75
C ASN A 216 19.72 -16.97 46.90
N PHE A 217 18.99 -16.54 47.92
CA PHE A 217 19.49 -15.69 49.00
C PHE A 217 19.67 -16.38 50.36
N LYS A 218 19.49 -17.71 50.46
CA LYS A 218 19.70 -18.55 51.66
C LYS A 218 21.11 -18.50 52.32
N ARG A 219 21.99 -17.60 51.89
CA ARG A 219 23.33 -17.33 52.47
C ARG A 219 23.54 -15.84 52.85
N LYS A 220 22.51 -14.99 52.81
CA LYS A 220 22.60 -13.57 53.14
C LYS A 220 21.34 -13.11 53.90
N THR A 221 21.51 -12.33 54.95
CA THR A 221 20.42 -11.61 55.63
C THR A 221 19.94 -10.46 54.75
N ILE A 222 18.96 -10.74 53.88
CA ILE A 222 18.18 -9.73 53.15
C ILE A 222 16.81 -9.62 53.82
N VAL A 223 16.36 -8.40 54.09
CA VAL A 223 15.06 -8.16 54.70
C VAL A 223 13.97 -8.45 53.68
N LYS A 224 12.96 -9.27 54.03
CA LYS A 224 11.91 -9.69 53.10
C LYS A 224 10.93 -8.58 52.67
N SER A 225 11.07 -7.36 53.19
CA SER A 225 10.07 -6.29 53.08
C SER A 225 10.24 -5.34 51.88
N SER A 226 11.46 -5.12 51.38
CA SER A 226 11.75 -4.11 50.35
C SER A 226 12.33 -4.70 49.07
N VAL A 227 11.42 -4.98 48.13
CA VAL A 227 11.69 -5.36 46.74
C VAL A 227 11.16 -4.26 45.83
N ASP A 228 12.05 -3.56 45.12
CA ASP A 228 11.63 -2.59 44.11
C ASP A 228 11.29 -3.29 42.79
N ILE A 229 9.97 -3.42 42.53
CA ILE A 229 9.43 -3.75 41.22
C ILE A 229 8.55 -2.64 40.62
N SER A 230 8.71 -1.39 41.09
CA SER A 230 8.01 -0.22 40.56
C SER A 230 8.19 -0.06 39.06
N LYS A 231 9.37 -0.43 38.53
CA LYS A 231 9.66 -0.37 37.09
C LYS A 231 8.85 -1.40 36.29
N THR A 232 8.66 -2.60 36.81
CA THR A 232 7.78 -3.61 36.19
C THR A 232 6.33 -3.11 36.15
N TYR A 233 5.81 -2.55 37.24
CA TYR A 233 4.45 -1.99 37.26
C TYR A 233 4.31 -0.78 36.32
N SER A 234 5.31 0.11 36.25
CA SER A 234 5.36 1.23 35.30
C SER A 234 5.33 0.75 33.84
N ASN A 235 6.13 -0.27 33.51
CA ASN A 235 6.13 -0.90 32.19
C ASN A 235 4.79 -1.59 31.88
N LEU A 236 4.14 -2.22 32.87
CA LEU A 236 2.84 -2.87 32.71
C LEU A 236 1.73 -1.84 32.42
N ARG A 237 1.67 -0.74 33.17
CA ARG A 237 0.74 0.38 32.85
C ARG A 237 0.98 0.92 31.45
N LYS A 238 2.23 1.06 31.00
CA LYS A 238 2.57 1.44 29.62
C LYS A 238 2.07 0.42 28.59
N TYR A 239 2.26 -0.88 28.82
CA TYR A 239 1.79 -1.95 27.94
C TYR A 239 0.25 -1.96 27.83
N ILE A 240 -0.45 -1.86 28.96
CA ILE A 240 -1.92 -1.77 29.02
C ILE A 240 -2.41 -0.55 28.22
N LEU A 241 -1.81 0.61 28.46
CA LEU A 241 -2.12 1.84 27.73
C LEU A 241 -1.84 1.73 26.23
N GLU A 242 -0.76 1.06 25.82
CA GLU A 242 -0.45 0.81 24.41
C GLU A 242 -1.50 -0.07 23.74
N LYS A 243 -1.89 -1.19 24.37
CA LYS A 243 -2.91 -2.11 23.80
C LYS A 243 -4.31 -1.49 23.78
N LEU A 244 -4.65 -0.63 24.73
CA LEU A 244 -5.95 0.04 24.79
C LEU A 244 -6.03 1.36 24.03
N SER A 245 -4.90 2.01 23.72
CA SER A 245 -4.90 3.32 23.03
C SER A 245 -5.77 3.34 21.78
N PRO A 246 -5.73 2.37 20.85
CA PRO A 246 -6.56 2.39 19.64
C PRO A 246 -8.05 2.30 19.94
N PHE A 247 -8.44 1.44 20.89
CA PHE A 247 -9.83 1.26 21.29
C PHE A 247 -10.38 2.50 22.01
N ILE A 248 -9.57 3.16 22.85
CA ILE A 248 -9.95 4.43 23.47
C ILE A 248 -10.13 5.53 22.41
N ASP A 249 -9.25 5.62 21.40
CA ASP A 249 -9.42 6.58 20.28
C ASP A 249 -10.64 6.26 19.38
N GLU A 250 -11.09 5.00 19.31
CA GLU A 250 -12.30 4.57 18.58
C GLU A 250 -13.59 4.82 19.37
N ILE A 251 -13.60 4.55 20.68
CA ILE A 251 -14.77 4.76 21.54
C ILE A 251 -15.05 6.25 21.72
N MET A 252 -14.02 7.06 21.96
CA MET A 252 -14.14 8.46 22.40
C MET A 252 -15.02 9.37 21.52
N PRO A 253 -14.99 9.31 20.17
CA PRO A 253 -15.90 10.09 19.34
C PRO A 253 -17.39 9.74 19.49
N THR A 254 -17.74 8.67 20.22
CA THR A 254 -19.12 8.17 20.39
C THR A 254 -19.57 8.03 21.85
N ALA A 255 -18.67 8.25 22.81
CA ALA A 255 -18.92 8.12 24.25
C ALA A 255 -18.05 9.10 25.06
N ASP A 256 -17.86 10.31 24.53
CA ASP A 256 -17.25 11.41 25.26
C ASP A 256 -18.23 11.93 26.33
N ILE A 257 -17.73 12.52 27.41
CA ILE A 257 -18.59 13.13 28.43
C ILE A 257 -19.29 14.39 27.89
N LEU A 258 -20.59 14.52 28.15
CA LEU A 258 -21.35 15.72 27.83
C LEU A 258 -21.10 16.79 28.89
N ILE A 259 -20.17 17.71 28.60
CA ILE A 259 -19.81 18.82 29.49
C ILE A 259 -20.80 19.99 29.25
N SER A 260 -21.80 20.13 30.11
CA SER A 260 -22.67 21.33 30.12
C SER A 260 -22.00 22.49 30.85
N ALA A 261 -22.51 23.70 30.64
CA ALA A 261 -22.23 24.80 31.55
C ALA A 261 -22.70 24.46 32.97
N GLU A 262 -22.17 25.19 33.95
CA GLU A 262 -22.50 25.15 35.38
C GLU A 262 -22.08 23.89 36.16
N MET A 263 -21.65 22.82 35.47
CA MET A 263 -21.01 21.66 36.12
C MET A 263 -19.85 22.09 37.03
N SER A 264 -19.84 21.55 38.24
CA SER A 264 -18.70 21.58 39.15
C SER A 264 -17.68 20.49 38.80
N VAL A 265 -16.51 20.54 39.46
CA VAL A 265 -15.49 19.49 39.33
C VAL A 265 -16.00 18.14 39.86
N SER A 266 -16.93 18.14 40.82
CA SER A 266 -17.60 16.94 41.32
C SER A 266 -18.54 16.34 40.28
N ASP A 267 -19.36 17.17 39.62
CA ASP A 267 -20.30 16.72 38.57
C ASP A 267 -19.54 16.13 37.38
N LEU A 268 -18.41 16.75 37.01
CA LEU A 268 -17.49 16.21 35.99
C LEU A 268 -16.93 14.84 36.40
N ARG A 269 -16.48 14.67 37.66
CA ARG A 269 -16.01 13.37 38.15
C ARG A 269 -17.11 12.32 38.07
N SER A 270 -18.33 12.64 38.52
CA SER A 270 -19.49 11.75 38.43
C SER A 270 -19.83 11.40 36.97
N ALA A 271 -19.83 12.38 36.05
CA ALA A 271 -20.07 12.15 34.63
C ALA A 271 -18.98 11.29 33.95
N CYS A 272 -17.75 11.30 34.45
CA CYS A 272 -16.70 10.37 34.02
C CYS A 272 -16.89 8.95 34.56
N ILE A 273 -17.42 8.79 35.78
CA ILE A 273 -17.66 7.49 36.40
C ILE A 273 -18.91 6.82 35.81
N SER A 274 -20.01 7.55 35.66
CA SER A 274 -21.30 7.07 35.12
C SER A 274 -21.36 7.07 33.58
N ASN A 275 -20.22 6.95 32.90
CA ASN A 275 -20.17 6.86 31.43
C ASN A 275 -20.29 5.39 30.99
N ASP A 276 -21.48 4.82 31.19
CA ASP A 276 -21.74 3.39 30.96
C ASP A 276 -21.40 2.96 29.53
N VAL A 277 -21.69 3.81 28.53
CA VAL A 277 -21.39 3.56 27.11
C VAL A 277 -19.89 3.50 26.82
N PHE A 278 -19.05 4.21 27.59
CA PHE A 278 -17.60 4.05 27.55
C PHE A 278 -17.18 2.73 28.21
N PHE A 279 -17.69 2.43 29.41
CA PHE A 279 -17.26 1.27 30.19
C PHE A 279 -17.75 -0.09 29.63
N GLU A 280 -18.91 -0.14 29.00
CA GLU A 280 -19.41 -1.29 28.24
C GLU A 280 -18.46 -1.63 27.07
N LYS A 281 -18.21 -0.65 26.19
CA LYS A 281 -17.28 -0.80 25.06
C LYS A 281 -15.85 -1.06 25.53
N LEU A 282 -15.43 -0.53 26.68
CA LEU A 282 -14.14 -0.83 27.27
C LEU A 282 -14.08 -2.30 27.73
N ARG A 283 -15.12 -2.80 28.40
CA ARG A 283 -15.22 -4.18 28.90
C ARG A 283 -15.09 -5.20 27.76
N GLU A 284 -15.86 -5.03 26.67
CA GLU A 284 -15.71 -5.88 25.48
C GLU A 284 -14.26 -5.91 24.95
N ASN A 285 -13.59 -4.75 24.95
CA ASN A 285 -12.25 -4.62 24.39
C ASN A 285 -11.17 -5.14 25.35
N CYS A 286 -11.38 -5.03 26.67
CA CYS A 286 -10.59 -5.75 27.66
C CYS A 286 -10.72 -7.26 27.48
N GLU A 287 -11.91 -7.82 27.27
CA GLU A 287 -12.12 -9.25 27.01
C GLU A 287 -11.38 -9.74 25.74
N LYS A 288 -11.46 -8.97 24.65
CA LYS A 288 -10.71 -9.23 23.41
C LYS A 288 -9.19 -9.19 23.65
N ILE A 289 -8.69 -8.21 24.40
CA ILE A 289 -7.27 -8.08 24.74
C ILE A 289 -6.81 -9.21 25.68
N VAL A 290 -7.60 -9.59 26.68
CA VAL A 290 -7.34 -10.71 27.59
C VAL A 290 -7.26 -12.02 26.80
N THR A 291 -8.22 -12.27 25.90
CA THR A 291 -8.19 -13.44 24.99
C THR A 291 -6.91 -13.46 24.17
N ASN A 292 -6.53 -12.33 23.56
CA ASN A 292 -5.27 -12.20 22.82
C ASN A 292 -4.04 -12.43 23.69
N ILE A 293 -4.04 -11.99 24.96
CA ILE A 293 -2.92 -12.19 25.90
C ILE A 293 -2.83 -13.63 26.39
N ILE A 294 -3.97 -14.31 26.61
CA ILE A 294 -4.02 -15.75 26.88
C ILE A 294 -3.36 -16.52 25.72
N CYS A 295 -3.66 -16.17 24.47
CA CYS A 295 -3.00 -16.72 23.29
C CYS A 295 -1.55 -16.23 23.06
N THR A 296 -1.15 -15.10 23.66
CA THR A 296 0.20 -14.53 23.51
C THR A 296 1.21 -15.33 24.32
N TYR A 297 2.32 -15.71 23.69
CA TYR A 297 3.38 -16.47 24.35
C TYR A 297 4.11 -15.61 25.38
N ASN A 298 4.48 -16.22 26.51
CA ASN A 298 4.91 -15.57 27.75
C ASN A 298 5.92 -14.45 27.47
N ASP A 299 7.13 -14.84 27.11
CA ASP A 299 7.96 -14.26 26.07
C ASP A 299 7.71 -12.84 25.56
N ASN A 300 6.62 -12.61 24.83
CA ASN A 300 6.31 -11.30 24.25
C ASN A 300 6.05 -10.23 25.34
N LEU A 301 5.97 -10.64 26.60
CA LEU A 301 5.82 -9.84 27.81
C LEU A 301 7.14 -9.67 28.58
N GLU A 302 8.26 -10.29 28.17
CA GLU A 302 9.57 -10.14 28.83
C GLU A 302 10.04 -8.70 28.95
N HIS A 303 9.71 -7.86 27.96
CA HIS A 303 10.07 -6.45 27.94
C HIS A 303 9.35 -5.63 29.03
N ILE A 304 8.26 -6.17 29.59
CA ILE A 304 7.50 -5.56 30.68
C ILE A 304 8.24 -5.78 32.00
N PHE A 305 8.76 -6.99 32.22
CA PHE A 305 9.57 -7.29 33.40
C PHE A 305 10.91 -6.56 33.37
N GLN A 306 11.29 -5.92 34.47
CA GLN A 306 12.56 -5.21 34.58
C GLN A 306 13.77 -6.14 34.41
N SER A 307 14.89 -5.59 33.94
CA SER A 307 16.15 -6.34 33.72
C SER A 307 16.90 -6.67 35.01
N SER A 308 16.66 -5.92 36.08
CA SER A 308 17.23 -6.15 37.40
C SER A 308 16.28 -5.66 38.51
N ILE A 309 16.37 -6.29 39.68
CA ILE A 309 15.57 -5.99 40.86
C ILE A 309 16.52 -5.48 41.95
N ARG A 310 16.15 -4.41 42.65
CA ARG A 310 16.87 -3.96 43.85
C ARG A 310 16.22 -4.55 45.09
N PHE A 311 17.07 -5.07 45.97
CA PHE A 311 16.73 -5.48 47.32
C PHE A 311 17.54 -4.60 48.28
N GLU A 312 16.91 -4.07 49.32
CA GLU A 312 17.66 -3.41 50.40
C GLU A 312 18.22 -4.48 51.34
N ALA A 313 19.55 -4.50 51.53
CA ALA A 313 20.17 -5.27 52.60
C ALA A 313 20.49 -4.36 53.79
N THR A 314 19.98 -4.71 54.97
CA THR A 314 20.46 -4.15 56.24
C THR A 314 21.74 -4.84 56.63
N ASN A 315 22.86 -4.12 56.64
CA ASN A 315 24.07 -4.60 57.28
C ASN A 315 23.93 -4.40 58.80
N ASP A 316 23.62 -5.49 59.52
CA ASP A 316 23.37 -5.52 60.97
C ASP A 316 24.53 -4.95 61.84
N LEU A 317 25.71 -4.77 61.23
CA LEU A 317 26.93 -4.27 61.87
C LEU A 317 27.29 -2.80 61.52
N SER A 318 26.57 -2.13 60.60
CA SER A 318 26.99 -0.79 60.13
C SER A 318 25.88 0.21 59.85
N GLY A 319 24.60 -0.15 59.95
CA GLY A 319 23.45 0.77 59.77
C GLY A 319 23.29 1.36 58.35
N MET A 320 24.24 1.11 57.45
CA MET A 320 24.19 1.53 56.05
C MET A 320 23.39 0.52 55.23
N HIS A 321 22.28 0.98 54.67
CA HIS A 321 21.53 0.27 53.64
C HIS A 321 22.43 0.05 52.42
N LYS A 322 22.45 -1.19 51.91
CA LYS A 322 23.22 -1.53 50.71
C LYS A 322 22.33 -2.21 49.68
N ASP A 323 22.10 -1.51 48.56
CA ASP A 323 21.41 -2.06 47.40
C ASP A 323 22.09 -3.35 46.91
N VAL A 324 21.35 -4.46 46.96
CA VAL A 324 21.73 -5.71 46.31
C VAL A 324 21.00 -5.78 44.97
N LEU A 325 21.75 -5.64 43.89
CA LEU A 325 21.23 -5.78 42.54
C LEU A 325 21.12 -7.27 42.17
N PHE A 326 19.89 -7.73 41.93
CA PHE A 326 19.59 -9.06 41.43
C PHE A 326 19.28 -9.02 39.93
N ILE A 327 19.79 -9.97 39.16
CA ILE A 327 19.45 -10.15 37.74
C ILE A 327 18.59 -11.41 37.62
N PRO A 328 17.25 -11.29 37.54
CA PRO A 328 16.36 -12.45 37.49
C PRO A 328 16.46 -13.20 36.16
N ASN A 329 16.43 -14.54 36.22
CA ASN A 329 16.06 -15.34 35.05
C ASN A 329 14.57 -15.08 34.75
N LYS A 330 14.31 -14.24 33.75
CA LYS A 330 12.96 -13.72 33.44
C LYS A 330 11.91 -14.81 33.26
N SER A 331 12.25 -15.88 32.55
CA SER A 331 11.35 -17.00 32.22
C SER A 331 10.55 -17.57 33.41
N ILE A 332 11.11 -17.55 34.62
CA ILE A 332 10.46 -18.03 35.86
C ILE A 332 9.31 -17.10 36.28
N PHE A 333 9.41 -15.81 35.99
CA PHE A 333 8.47 -14.77 36.43
C PHE A 333 7.41 -14.43 35.38
N ILE A 334 7.67 -14.65 34.08
CA ILE A 334 6.74 -14.23 33.03
C ILE A 334 5.36 -14.94 33.09
N PRO A 335 5.22 -16.23 33.45
CA PRO A 335 3.90 -16.84 33.63
C PRO A 335 3.04 -16.11 34.68
N LYS A 336 3.62 -15.80 35.85
CA LYS A 336 2.92 -15.07 36.90
C LYS A 336 2.70 -13.59 36.55
N LEU A 337 3.61 -12.99 35.78
CA LEU A 337 3.40 -11.66 35.23
C LEU A 337 2.22 -11.64 34.26
N LYS A 338 2.11 -12.64 33.37
CA LYS A 338 1.00 -12.81 32.42
C LYS A 338 -0.35 -12.93 33.12
N GLU A 339 -0.42 -13.70 34.22
CA GLU A 339 -1.60 -13.73 35.09
C GLU A 339 -1.93 -12.33 35.64
N LEU A 340 -0.94 -11.59 36.15
CA LEU A 340 -1.13 -10.21 36.61
C LEU A 340 -1.61 -9.27 35.50
N ILE A 341 -1.14 -9.41 34.25
CA ILE A 341 -1.66 -8.61 33.11
C ILE A 341 -3.14 -8.94 32.86
N ILE A 342 -3.49 -10.22 32.83
CA ILE A 342 -4.86 -10.69 32.58
C ILE A 342 -5.80 -10.17 33.66
N ASP A 343 -5.43 -10.29 34.93
CA ASP A 343 -6.20 -9.75 36.06
C ASP A 343 -6.35 -8.23 35.99
N THR A 344 -5.23 -7.50 35.79
CA THR A 344 -5.24 -6.03 35.73
C THR A 344 -6.09 -5.50 34.58
N ILE A 345 -6.12 -6.18 33.42
CA ILE A 345 -6.94 -5.79 32.26
C ILE A 345 -8.41 -6.19 32.44
N SER A 346 -8.68 -7.38 32.99
CA SER A 346 -10.06 -7.84 33.26
C SER A 346 -10.79 -6.93 34.24
N ASN A 347 -10.10 -6.52 35.31
CA ASN A 347 -10.62 -5.61 36.33
C ASN A 347 -10.55 -4.13 35.92
N LEU A 348 -9.96 -3.80 34.77
CA LEU A 348 -9.59 -2.43 34.41
C LEU A 348 -10.74 -1.40 34.39
N PRO A 349 -11.97 -1.71 33.92
CA PRO A 349 -13.09 -0.77 34.01
C PRO A 349 -13.31 -0.29 35.45
N ASN A 350 -13.31 -1.23 36.40
CA ASN A 350 -13.52 -0.96 37.82
C ASN A 350 -12.29 -0.24 38.42
N SER A 351 -11.07 -0.62 38.03
CA SER A 351 -9.84 0.05 38.45
C SER A 351 -9.77 1.50 37.97
N ILE A 352 -10.27 1.81 36.77
CA ILE A 352 -10.35 3.18 36.24
C ILE A 352 -11.38 4.00 37.04
N ILE A 353 -12.56 3.44 37.33
CA ILE A 353 -13.57 4.11 38.16
C ILE A 353 -12.98 4.45 39.53
N SER A 354 -12.42 3.45 40.23
CA SER A 354 -11.82 3.65 41.55
C SER A 354 -10.67 4.65 41.52
N GLU A 355 -9.93 4.78 40.42
CA GLU A 355 -8.84 5.75 40.31
C GLU A 355 -9.36 7.17 40.04
N ILE A 356 -10.40 7.33 39.23
CA ILE A 356 -11.08 8.63 38.99
C ILE A 356 -11.78 9.14 40.27
N GLU A 357 -12.28 8.26 41.14
CA GLU A 357 -12.80 8.63 42.47
C GLU A 357 -11.73 9.33 43.33
N LYS A 358 -10.47 8.87 43.25
CA LYS A 358 -9.33 9.39 44.03
C LYS A 358 -8.70 10.68 43.44
N PHE A 359 -9.00 11.03 42.20
CA PHE A 359 -8.39 12.19 41.52
C PHE A 359 -8.69 13.50 42.27
N SER A 360 -7.68 14.31 42.54
CA SER A 360 -7.86 15.66 43.09
C SER A 360 -8.68 16.55 42.14
N GLN A 361 -9.17 17.69 42.62
CA GLN A 361 -9.89 18.63 41.74
C GLN A 361 -9.01 19.07 40.55
N ASN A 362 -7.71 19.28 40.78
CA ASN A 362 -6.75 19.61 39.73
C ASN A 362 -6.58 18.44 38.75
N ASP A 363 -6.45 17.20 39.24
CA ASP A 363 -6.36 16.02 38.36
C ASP A 363 -7.58 15.89 37.44
N ILE A 364 -8.79 16.13 37.93
CA ILE A 364 -10.02 16.12 37.11
C ILE A 364 -9.94 17.23 36.04
N VAL A 365 -9.58 18.46 36.43
CA VAL A 365 -9.49 19.61 35.52
C VAL A 365 -8.42 19.41 34.45
N ASP A 366 -7.19 19.03 34.82
CA ASP A 366 -6.09 18.79 33.88
C ASP A 366 -6.29 17.52 33.03
N SER A 367 -7.14 16.58 33.48
CA SER A 367 -7.55 15.40 32.71
C SER A 367 -8.60 15.72 31.64
N ILE A 368 -9.53 16.65 31.91
CA ILE A 368 -10.68 16.96 31.04
C ILE A 368 -10.44 18.19 30.16
N PHE A 369 -9.66 19.16 30.64
CA PHE A 369 -9.35 20.43 29.97
C PHE A 369 -7.85 20.57 29.65
N LEU A 370 -7.52 21.51 28.77
CA LEU A 370 -6.16 21.87 28.39
C LEU A 370 -5.97 23.37 28.56
N ASN A 371 -4.92 23.79 29.28
CA ASN A 371 -4.61 25.21 29.47
C ASN A 371 -4.05 25.82 28.17
N VAL A 372 -4.84 26.67 27.51
CA VAL A 372 -4.51 27.31 26.24
C VAL A 372 -4.65 28.83 26.42
N HIS A 373 -3.51 29.52 26.41
CA HIS A 373 -3.37 30.96 26.70
C HIS A 373 -4.02 31.41 28.02
N GLY A 374 -4.06 30.54 29.03
CA GLY A 374 -4.63 30.84 30.35
C GLY A 374 -6.13 30.55 30.49
N ILE A 375 -6.80 30.04 29.45
CA ILE A 375 -8.14 29.45 29.56
C ILE A 375 -8.01 27.93 29.49
N PHE A 376 -8.68 27.21 30.38
CA PHE A 376 -8.81 25.76 30.33
C PHE A 376 -9.93 25.40 29.35
N ILE A 377 -9.57 24.98 28.13
CA ILE A 377 -10.53 24.58 27.09
C ILE A 377 -10.74 23.06 27.13
N SER A 378 -11.94 22.55 26.81
CA SER A 378 -12.16 21.11 26.91
C SER A 378 -11.30 20.33 25.91
N LYS A 379 -10.80 19.15 26.30
CA LYS A 379 -10.09 18.26 25.38
C LYS A 379 -11.04 17.64 24.33
N SER A 380 -12.36 17.72 24.53
CA SER A 380 -13.37 17.45 23.49
C SER A 380 -13.32 18.49 22.37
N LEU A 381 -13.23 19.79 22.70
CA LEU A 381 -13.00 20.85 21.71
C LEU A 381 -11.68 20.63 20.96
N VAL A 382 -10.57 20.35 21.67
CA VAL A 382 -9.26 20.10 21.04
C VAL A 382 -9.32 18.92 20.05
N ARG A 383 -10.04 17.85 20.36
CA ARG A 383 -10.29 16.73 19.43
C ARG A 383 -11.12 17.16 18.23
N ASN A 384 -12.24 17.87 18.42
CA ASN A 384 -13.11 18.35 17.33
C ASN A 384 -12.36 19.30 16.37
N ILE A 385 -11.56 20.21 16.93
CA ILE A 385 -10.62 21.06 16.21
C ILE A 385 -9.60 20.22 15.42
N ASN A 386 -8.98 19.22 16.04
CA ASN A 386 -8.02 18.36 15.35
C ASN A 386 -8.65 17.51 14.23
N TYR A 387 -9.90 17.06 14.35
CA TYR A 387 -10.65 16.44 13.24
C TYR A 387 -10.90 17.45 12.10
N PHE A 388 -11.42 18.64 12.44
CA PHE A 388 -11.66 19.72 11.48
C PHE A 388 -10.39 20.07 10.70
N PHE A 389 -9.25 20.22 11.37
CA PHE A 389 -7.99 20.55 10.69
C PHE A 389 -7.28 19.35 10.05
N LYS A 390 -7.47 18.11 10.50
CA LYS A 390 -6.98 16.91 9.78
C LYS A 390 -7.62 16.82 8.39
N SER A 391 -8.89 17.21 8.24
CA SER A 391 -9.55 17.35 6.91
C SER A 391 -9.05 18.54 6.07
N ASN A 392 -8.28 19.47 6.63
CA ASN A 392 -7.79 20.66 5.93
C ASN A 392 -6.27 20.68 5.70
N LYS A 393 -5.47 19.84 6.39
CA LYS A 393 -4.00 19.80 6.32
C LYS A 393 -3.40 19.58 4.91
N ASN A 394 -4.18 19.07 3.96
CA ASN A 394 -3.73 18.82 2.58
C ASN A 394 -3.88 20.03 1.63
N LYS A 395 -4.35 21.19 2.10
CA LYS A 395 -4.35 22.44 1.33
C LYS A 395 -2.94 23.07 1.40
N PRO A 396 -2.21 23.22 0.29
CA PRO A 396 -0.97 23.99 0.30
C PRO A 396 -1.31 25.46 0.57
N ILE A 397 -0.74 26.02 1.64
CA ILE A 397 -0.73 27.46 1.90
C ILE A 397 0.05 28.10 0.75
N SER A 398 -0.55 29.01 0.00
CA SER A 398 0.16 29.76 -1.05
C SER A 398 1.22 30.67 -0.42
N ASN A 399 2.32 30.94 -1.13
CA ASN A 399 3.27 31.96 -0.67
C ASN A 399 2.68 33.40 -0.71
N ASP A 400 1.57 33.58 -1.42
CA ASP A 400 0.79 34.83 -1.43
C ASP A 400 -0.13 34.89 -0.21
N PHE A 401 0.03 35.93 0.61
CA PHE A 401 -0.65 36.06 1.91
C PHE A 401 -2.15 36.35 1.77
N ASP A 402 -2.55 37.18 0.80
CA ASP A 402 -3.92 37.68 0.73
C ASP A 402 -4.90 36.62 0.20
N ASP A 403 -4.45 35.74 -0.71
CA ASP A 403 -5.22 34.57 -1.17
C ASP A 403 -5.46 33.55 -0.02
N ASN A 404 -4.61 33.55 1.03
CA ASN A 404 -4.83 32.77 2.26
C ASN A 404 -5.73 33.46 3.29
N LEU A 405 -5.82 34.80 3.31
CA LEU A 405 -6.59 35.53 4.33
C LEU A 405 -8.07 35.11 4.33
N ASN A 406 -8.64 34.93 3.14
CA ASN A 406 -10.01 34.41 2.97
C ASN A 406 -10.17 32.97 3.47
N LEU A 407 -9.16 32.10 3.28
CA LEU A 407 -9.16 30.74 3.84
C LEU A 407 -9.11 30.76 5.37
N PHE A 408 -8.36 31.69 5.96
CA PHE A 408 -8.29 31.87 7.40
C PHE A 408 -9.59 32.42 7.99
N ASN A 409 -10.23 33.42 7.36
CA ASN A 409 -11.54 33.95 7.83
C ASN A 409 -12.65 32.86 7.78
N VAL A 410 -12.72 32.08 6.69
CA VAL A 410 -13.68 30.95 6.58
C VAL A 410 -13.36 29.82 7.57
N SER A 411 -12.10 29.63 7.94
CA SER A 411 -11.71 28.69 9.00
C SER A 411 -12.02 29.25 10.40
N LEU A 412 -11.90 30.56 10.58
CA LEU A 412 -12.18 31.27 11.83
C LEU A 412 -13.66 31.18 12.19
N GLY A 413 -14.60 31.52 11.31
CA GLY A 413 -16.03 31.45 11.64
C GLY A 413 -16.53 30.04 12.00
N LYS A 414 -15.90 28.99 11.44
CA LYS A 414 -16.17 27.59 11.84
C LYS A 414 -15.55 27.23 13.19
N LEU A 415 -14.39 27.79 13.50
CA LEU A 415 -13.73 27.62 14.79
C LEU A 415 -14.45 28.40 15.90
N GLU A 416 -14.94 29.60 15.60
CA GLU A 416 -15.80 30.42 16.48
C GLU A 416 -17.08 29.65 16.83
N ARG A 417 -17.72 28.99 15.84
CA ARG A 417 -18.85 28.09 16.12
C ARG A 417 -18.47 26.93 17.05
N LEU A 418 -17.40 26.19 16.75
CA LEU A 418 -16.95 25.09 17.62
C LEU A 418 -16.61 25.54 19.05
N VAL A 419 -16.00 26.73 19.21
CA VAL A 419 -15.69 27.30 20.52
C VAL A 419 -16.98 27.74 21.24
N LYS A 420 -17.95 28.33 20.54
CA LYS A 420 -19.25 28.77 21.07
C LYS A 420 -20.16 27.60 21.48
N GLU A 421 -20.07 26.48 20.78
CA GLU A 421 -20.73 25.20 21.11
C GLU A 421 -20.02 24.43 22.26
N SER A 422 -18.85 24.88 22.70
CA SER A 422 -18.04 24.21 23.73
C SER A 422 -18.07 24.93 25.08
N CYS A 423 -17.73 24.21 26.15
CA CYS A 423 -17.54 24.76 27.48
C CYS A 423 -16.05 24.93 27.83
N ILE A 424 -15.75 25.98 28.59
CA ILE A 424 -14.43 26.26 29.17
C ILE A 424 -14.51 26.18 30.70
N PHE A 425 -13.37 25.92 31.35
CA PHE A 425 -13.26 25.92 32.81
C PHE A 425 -12.58 27.19 33.31
N HIS A 426 -13.24 27.87 34.25
CA HIS A 426 -12.69 29.00 35.00
C HIS A 426 -13.37 29.04 36.38
N GLU A 427 -12.74 28.39 37.36
CA GLU A 427 -13.27 28.13 38.73
C GLU A 427 -14.49 27.16 38.72
N LYS A 428 -15.42 27.30 37.76
CA LYS A 428 -16.43 26.31 37.37
C LYS A 428 -16.52 26.18 35.84
N VAL A 429 -17.31 25.24 35.34
CA VAL A 429 -17.56 25.11 33.89
C VAL A 429 -18.54 26.20 33.43
N ILE A 430 -18.21 26.89 32.33
CA ILE A 430 -19.03 27.95 31.73
C ILE A 430 -18.98 27.89 30.19
N SER A 431 -20.04 28.37 29.54
CA SER A 431 -19.98 28.73 28.11
C SER A 431 -19.12 29.99 27.92
N PRO A 432 -18.23 30.05 26.92
CA PRO A 432 -17.49 31.26 26.59
C PRO A 432 -18.43 32.33 26.03
N ASN A 433 -18.25 33.59 26.45
CA ASN A 433 -18.97 34.71 25.86
C ASN A 433 -18.41 35.08 24.47
N GLU A 434 -19.17 35.89 23.72
CA GLU A 434 -18.85 36.24 22.31
C GLU A 434 -17.44 36.85 22.13
N SER A 435 -16.93 37.61 23.11
CA SER A 435 -15.58 38.18 23.05
C SER A 435 -14.48 37.15 23.33
N ILE A 436 -14.69 36.21 24.26
CA ILE A 436 -13.81 35.05 24.45
C ILE A 436 -13.84 34.15 23.21
N VAL A 437 -15.01 33.85 22.66
CA VAL A 437 -15.17 33.03 21.42
C VAL A 437 -14.29 33.59 20.30
N LYS A 438 -14.43 34.88 19.98
CA LYS A 438 -13.69 35.54 18.90
C LYS A 438 -12.18 35.61 19.17
N LEU A 439 -11.75 35.90 20.40
CA LEU A 439 -10.33 36.01 20.74
C LEU A 439 -9.63 34.64 20.82
N LEU A 440 -10.25 33.67 21.49
CA LEU A 440 -9.75 32.30 21.63
C LEU A 440 -9.67 31.60 20.27
N SER A 441 -10.66 31.79 19.39
CA SER A 441 -10.63 31.20 18.03
C SER A 441 -9.49 31.77 17.18
N LYS A 442 -9.21 33.08 17.25
CA LYS A 442 -8.05 33.69 16.59
C LYS A 442 -6.72 33.13 17.11
N TYR A 443 -6.63 32.89 18.41
CA TYR A 443 -5.45 32.30 19.06
C TYR A 443 -5.25 30.84 18.62
N LEU A 444 -6.28 30.00 18.74
CA LEU A 444 -6.28 28.59 18.31
C LEU A 444 -5.92 28.42 16.82
N LEU A 445 -6.51 29.24 15.93
CA LEU A 445 -6.18 29.24 14.51
C LEU A 445 -4.69 29.55 14.26
N SER A 446 -4.12 30.44 15.08
CA SER A 446 -2.73 30.89 14.95
C SER A 446 -1.74 29.86 15.48
N ASP A 447 -2.05 29.19 16.58
CA ASP A 447 -1.27 28.07 17.12
C ASP A 447 -1.10 26.97 16.06
N MET A 448 -2.21 26.57 15.43
CA MET A 448 -2.26 25.43 14.51
C MET A 448 -1.62 25.68 13.14
N TYR A 449 -1.77 26.89 12.59
CA TYR A 449 -1.12 27.27 11.33
C TYR A 449 0.25 27.94 11.52
N GLY A 450 0.64 28.26 12.75
CA GLY A 450 1.87 29.00 13.05
C GLY A 450 1.83 30.47 12.66
N ILE A 451 0.64 31.06 12.60
CA ILE A 451 0.42 32.46 12.23
C ILE A 451 0.93 33.36 13.38
N SER A 452 1.59 34.47 13.04
CA SER A 452 2.00 35.46 14.03
C SER A 452 0.79 36.21 14.60
N SER A 453 0.80 36.52 15.90
CA SER A 453 -0.21 37.38 16.54
C SER A 453 -0.35 38.75 15.88
N LYS A 454 0.68 39.22 15.15
CA LYS A 454 0.61 40.41 14.29
C LYS A 454 -0.53 40.35 13.25
N PHE A 455 -1.09 39.19 12.93
CA PHE A 455 -2.21 39.04 11.99
C PHE A 455 -3.60 38.99 12.64
N HIS A 456 -3.71 38.93 13.98
CA HIS A 456 -5.02 38.85 14.68
C HIS A 456 -5.96 40.03 14.40
N HIS A 457 -5.42 41.20 14.03
CA HIS A 457 -6.20 42.38 13.62
C HIS A 457 -6.69 42.34 12.17
N ARG A 458 -6.10 41.51 11.30
CA ARG A 458 -6.51 41.34 9.90
C ARG A 458 -7.60 40.29 9.72
N LEU A 459 -7.64 39.31 10.62
CA LEU A 459 -8.71 38.34 10.70
C LEU A 459 -10.02 39.05 11.09
N LYS A 460 -10.96 39.12 10.16
CA LYS A 460 -12.34 39.55 10.43
C LYS A 460 -13.19 38.29 10.58
N ALA A 461 -14.07 38.27 11.57
CA ALA A 461 -15.19 37.35 11.55
C ALA A 461 -16.07 37.72 10.34
N CYS A 462 -16.83 36.76 9.81
CA CYS A 462 -17.93 37.12 8.91
C CYS A 462 -19.07 37.65 9.80
N ASP A 463 -19.36 38.95 9.70
CA ASP A 463 -20.59 39.49 10.27
C ASP A 463 -21.78 38.86 9.52
N GLU A 464 -22.73 38.26 10.24
CA GLU A 464 -23.74 37.33 9.68
C GLU A 464 -24.85 38.04 8.87
N ASN A 465 -24.70 39.33 8.55
CA ASN A 465 -25.71 40.22 7.99
C ASN A 465 -25.49 40.51 6.49
N VAL A 466 -25.34 39.47 5.65
CA VAL A 466 -25.21 39.64 4.19
C VAL A 466 -26.13 38.68 3.45
N GLU A 467 -27.16 39.26 2.82
CA GLU A 467 -28.01 38.67 1.78
C GLU A 467 -28.84 37.45 2.22
N GLU A 468 -29.91 37.73 2.97
CA GLU A 468 -31.22 37.18 2.58
C GLU A 468 -31.54 37.72 1.18
N SER A 469 -31.91 36.85 0.24
CA SER A 469 -32.25 37.24 -1.13
C SER A 469 -33.75 37.11 -1.36
N ASP A 470 -34.42 38.25 -1.56
CA ASP A 470 -35.82 38.36 -1.98
C ASP A 470 -36.07 37.76 -3.39
N ASP A 471 -37.31 37.92 -3.86
CA ASP A 471 -37.83 37.54 -5.19
C ASP A 471 -38.08 36.04 -5.47
N PHE A 472 -39.08 35.48 -4.78
CA PHE A 472 -40.13 34.68 -5.43
C PHE A 472 -41.52 35.03 -4.84
N PRO A 473 -42.58 35.15 -5.65
CA PRO A 473 -43.85 35.71 -5.19
C PRO A 473 -44.76 34.69 -4.50
N GLU A 474 -45.05 34.92 -3.22
CA GLU A 474 -46.22 34.34 -2.54
C GLU A 474 -47.45 35.22 -2.83
N ASN A 475 -48.43 34.72 -3.61
CA ASN A 475 -49.88 35.03 -3.51
C ASN A 475 -50.69 34.36 -4.64
N GLU A 476 -51.11 33.11 -4.44
CA GLU A 476 -52.44 32.58 -4.79
C GLU A 476 -52.59 31.15 -4.23
N PHE A 477 -53.84 30.65 -4.09
CA PHE A 477 -54.23 29.37 -3.48
C PHE A 477 -54.39 29.26 -1.94
N GLU A 478 -54.98 30.27 -1.30
CA GLU A 478 -55.93 30.02 -0.19
C GLU A 478 -57.36 30.34 -0.66
N ASN A 479 -58.01 29.39 -1.36
CA ASN A 479 -59.48 29.19 -1.43
C ASN A 479 -59.84 28.12 -2.47
N GLU A 480 -60.01 26.85 -2.04
CA GLU A 480 -61.07 25.92 -2.51
C GLU A 480 -60.97 24.55 -1.80
N ALA A 481 -61.26 24.55 -0.49
CA ALA A 481 -61.34 23.32 0.32
C ALA A 481 -62.80 22.89 0.55
N LYS A 482 -63.52 22.46 -0.51
CA LYS A 482 -64.78 21.69 -0.44
C LYS A 482 -65.22 21.14 -1.79
N GLN A 483 -65.49 19.82 -1.83
CA GLN A 483 -65.97 19.06 -3.00
C GLN A 483 -64.92 19.00 -4.14
N THR A 484 -64.55 17.85 -4.70
CA THR A 484 -65.39 16.68 -4.99
C THR A 484 -64.62 15.37 -4.78
N GLU A 485 -65.30 14.31 -4.31
CA GLU A 485 -64.72 12.97 -4.18
C GLU A 485 -64.74 12.18 -5.51
N SER A 486 -63.96 11.08 -5.54
CA SER A 486 -64.02 9.96 -6.49
C SER A 486 -63.15 10.02 -7.77
N THR A 487 -62.65 8.83 -8.13
CA THR A 487 -62.16 8.44 -9.47
C THR A 487 -60.94 9.13 -10.11
N LEU A 488 -59.79 9.17 -9.40
CA LEU A 488 -58.49 8.99 -10.10
C LEU A 488 -57.31 8.42 -9.26
N ALA A 489 -57.44 8.32 -7.94
CA ALA A 489 -56.35 7.92 -7.04
C ALA A 489 -56.06 6.40 -7.02
N ALA A 490 -55.45 5.85 -8.09
CA ALA A 490 -55.08 4.42 -8.14
C ALA A 490 -53.79 4.05 -8.92
N LYS A 491 -53.12 4.98 -9.64
CA LYS A 491 -51.98 4.63 -10.52
C LYS A 491 -50.65 5.35 -10.28
N ASN A 492 -50.61 6.45 -9.54
CA ASN A 492 -49.40 7.32 -9.50
C ASN A 492 -48.59 7.28 -8.18
N SER A 493 -49.10 6.70 -7.08
CA SER A 493 -48.39 6.72 -5.78
C SER A 493 -47.05 5.97 -5.79
N ILE A 494 -46.97 4.85 -6.52
CA ILE A 494 -45.80 3.95 -6.56
C ILE A 494 -44.57 4.59 -7.25
N GLN A 495 -44.74 5.68 -8.03
CA GLN A 495 -43.61 6.41 -8.60
C GLN A 495 -42.99 7.44 -7.64
N LEU A 496 -43.78 8.01 -6.73
CA LEU A 496 -43.31 9.13 -5.88
C LEU A 496 -42.40 8.66 -4.73
N GLU A 497 -42.61 7.45 -4.20
CA GLU A 497 -41.77 6.87 -3.13
C GLU A 497 -40.31 6.58 -3.55
N ARG A 498 -39.95 6.72 -4.83
CA ARG A 498 -38.61 6.39 -5.34
C ARG A 498 -37.57 7.50 -5.22
N PHE A 499 -38.00 8.75 -4.96
CA PHE A 499 -37.12 9.92 -4.96
C PHE A 499 -37.19 10.65 -3.61
N ILE A 500 -36.15 10.50 -2.79
CA ILE A 500 -36.01 11.28 -1.55
C ILE A 500 -35.66 12.71 -1.94
N THR A 501 -36.46 13.68 -1.50
CA THR A 501 -36.25 15.09 -1.83
C THR A 501 -35.03 15.66 -1.12
N LEU A 502 -34.25 16.46 -1.85
CA LEU A 502 -32.91 16.98 -1.50
C LEU A 502 -32.67 17.48 -0.05
N LYS A 503 -33.70 17.93 0.69
CA LYS A 503 -33.54 18.53 2.04
C LYS A 503 -32.84 17.61 3.06
N GLU A 504 -32.91 16.29 2.90
CA GLU A 504 -32.20 15.33 3.76
C GLU A 504 -30.72 15.14 3.36
N LEU A 505 -30.40 15.23 2.07
CA LEU A 505 -29.06 14.96 1.55
C LEU A 505 -28.17 16.19 1.68
N ARG A 506 -27.55 16.32 2.85
CA ARG A 506 -26.47 17.29 3.13
C ARG A 506 -25.10 16.63 2.92
N PRO A 507 -24.56 16.56 1.69
CA PRO A 507 -23.23 16.01 1.45
C PRO A 507 -22.19 16.77 2.26
N ARG A 508 -21.19 16.05 2.78
CA ARG A 508 -20.10 16.66 3.54
C ARG A 508 -19.32 17.61 2.64
N VAL A 509 -18.80 18.68 3.23
CA VAL A 509 -17.96 19.66 2.54
C VAL A 509 -16.82 18.93 1.80
N TYR A 510 -16.80 19.05 0.48
CA TYR A 510 -15.85 18.37 -0.41
C TYR A 510 -14.42 18.35 0.18
N HIS A 511 -13.94 17.14 0.43
CA HIS A 511 -12.56 16.84 0.81
C HIS A 511 -11.99 15.90 -0.23
N ARG A 512 -10.95 16.33 -0.95
CA ARG A 512 -10.44 15.63 -2.12
C ARG A 512 -9.97 14.20 -1.79
N ASN A 513 -10.70 13.19 -2.24
CA ASN A 513 -10.21 11.81 -2.25
C ASN A 513 -9.27 11.59 -3.44
N ARG A 514 -8.34 10.65 -3.32
CA ARG A 514 -7.44 10.26 -4.42
C ARG A 514 -7.98 9.02 -5.13
N PHE A 515 -9.00 9.21 -5.96
CA PHE A 515 -9.79 8.15 -6.62
C PHE A 515 -9.00 7.01 -7.30
N ILE A 516 -7.73 7.26 -7.68
CA ILE A 516 -6.88 6.38 -8.49
C ILE A 516 -6.19 5.27 -7.66
N PHE A 517 -6.23 5.29 -6.32
CA PHE A 517 -5.55 4.28 -5.49
C PHE A 517 -6.29 2.93 -5.47
N ARG A 518 -5.54 1.81 -5.44
CA ARG A 518 -6.05 0.41 -5.45
C ARG A 518 -7.07 0.12 -4.32
N GLU A 519 -7.01 0.86 -3.22
CA GLU A 519 -7.95 0.80 -2.10
C GLU A 519 -9.39 1.22 -2.49
N PHE A 520 -9.53 2.11 -3.47
CA PHE A 520 -10.83 2.56 -4.00
C PHE A 520 -11.43 1.57 -5.01
N THR A 521 -10.59 0.80 -5.72
CA THR A 521 -11.04 -0.28 -6.63
C THR A 521 -11.30 -1.62 -5.94
N ALA A 522 -10.73 -1.84 -4.74
CA ALA A 522 -10.92 -3.07 -3.95
C ALA A 522 -12.40 -3.40 -3.77
N ASN A 523 -12.74 -4.68 -3.79
CA ASN A 523 -14.12 -5.18 -3.75
C ASN A 523 -14.33 -6.17 -2.58
N ILE A 524 -15.59 -6.47 -2.27
CA ILE A 524 -15.97 -7.35 -1.13
C ILE A 524 -15.27 -8.73 -1.16
N TYR A 525 -14.98 -9.26 -2.35
CA TYR A 525 -14.30 -10.55 -2.52
C TYR A 525 -12.79 -10.44 -2.23
N GLU A 526 -12.13 -9.35 -2.66
CA GLU A 526 -10.75 -9.05 -2.27
C GLU A 526 -10.61 -8.76 -0.76
N ASP A 527 -11.59 -8.08 -0.16
CA ASP A 527 -11.64 -7.84 1.29
C ASP A 527 -11.91 -9.14 2.08
N ALA A 528 -12.60 -10.11 1.49
CA ALA A 528 -12.73 -11.45 2.05
C ALA A 528 -11.39 -12.20 2.03
N ILE A 529 -10.65 -12.19 0.91
CA ILE A 529 -9.34 -12.85 0.80
C ILE A 529 -8.35 -12.37 1.88
N LYS A 530 -8.35 -11.07 2.20
CA LYS A 530 -7.52 -10.47 3.28
C LYS A 530 -7.80 -11.05 4.68
N LYS A 531 -8.94 -11.73 4.87
CA LYS A 531 -9.41 -12.32 6.13
C LYS A 531 -9.50 -13.84 6.14
N ILE A 532 -9.21 -14.51 5.02
CA ILE A 532 -9.22 -15.99 4.95
C ILE A 532 -8.16 -16.57 5.90
N ASP A 533 -8.54 -17.59 6.67
CA ASP A 533 -7.54 -18.42 7.34
C ASP A 533 -6.85 -19.32 6.31
N VAL A 534 -5.53 -19.32 6.34
CA VAL A 534 -4.66 -19.96 5.36
C VAL A 534 -4.33 -21.40 5.77
N ASP A 535 -4.37 -21.69 7.08
CA ASP A 535 -3.90 -22.94 7.66
C ASP A 535 -4.87 -23.36 8.79
N ASP A 536 -6.15 -23.51 8.44
CA ASP A 536 -7.28 -23.78 9.36
C ASP A 536 -7.06 -25.00 10.27
N LYS A 537 -6.28 -25.97 9.79
CA LYS A 537 -5.92 -27.22 10.47
C LYS A 537 -4.52 -27.17 11.11
N GLY A 538 -3.78 -26.06 10.94
CA GLY A 538 -2.38 -25.94 11.34
C GLY A 538 -1.47 -26.97 10.67
N SER A 539 -1.78 -27.46 9.48
CA SER A 539 -1.02 -28.50 8.78
C SER A 539 0.41 -28.02 8.49
N PHE A 540 0.56 -26.80 7.96
CA PHE A 540 1.86 -26.20 7.71
C PHE A 540 2.56 -25.81 9.02
N LYS A 541 1.84 -25.26 10.01
CA LYS A 541 2.40 -25.02 11.36
C LYS A 541 3.00 -26.30 11.95
N ASN A 542 2.28 -27.43 11.88
CA ASN A 542 2.71 -28.71 12.43
C ASN A 542 3.91 -29.32 11.67
N ILE A 543 3.93 -29.24 10.34
CA ILE A 543 5.09 -29.75 9.57
C ILE A 543 6.34 -28.89 9.83
N LEU A 544 6.18 -27.57 9.92
CA LEU A 544 7.26 -26.65 10.27
C LEU A 544 7.81 -26.93 11.68
N LEU A 545 6.96 -27.17 12.68
CA LEU A 545 7.40 -27.62 14.02
C LEU A 545 8.18 -28.94 13.96
N ASN A 546 7.78 -29.90 13.13
CA ASN A 546 8.47 -31.19 12.98
C ASN A 546 9.84 -31.08 12.30
N GLU A 547 10.01 -30.16 11.35
CA GLU A 547 11.32 -29.93 10.69
C GLU A 547 12.28 -29.07 11.51
N LEU A 548 11.75 -28.23 12.41
CA LEU A 548 12.52 -27.42 13.35
C LEU A 548 12.78 -28.11 14.70
N ASP A 549 12.15 -29.26 14.96
CA ASP A 549 12.06 -29.94 16.26
C ASP A 549 13.39 -30.07 17.02
N SER A 550 14.45 -30.47 16.32
CA SER A 550 15.78 -30.65 16.92
C SER A 550 16.44 -29.32 17.31
N TYR A 551 16.12 -28.22 16.64
CA TYR A 551 16.62 -26.88 16.95
C TYR A 551 15.79 -26.22 18.05
N ILE A 552 14.47 -26.39 17.99
CA ILE A 552 13.52 -26.01 19.05
C ILE A 552 13.97 -26.66 20.37
N THR A 553 14.13 -27.99 20.37
CA THR A 553 14.57 -28.77 21.54
C THR A 553 15.98 -28.36 22.00
N LYS A 554 16.95 -28.21 21.08
CA LYS A 554 18.33 -27.80 21.43
C LYS A 554 18.41 -26.40 22.03
N ARG A 555 17.48 -25.50 21.69
CA ARG A 555 17.40 -24.15 22.25
C ARG A 555 16.34 -23.97 23.34
N TRP A 556 15.66 -25.05 23.74
CA TRP A 556 14.61 -25.06 24.77
C TRP A 556 13.36 -24.24 24.43
N PHE A 557 13.11 -23.97 23.14
CA PHE A 557 11.97 -23.15 22.69
C PHE A 557 10.64 -23.90 22.86
N VAL A 558 9.58 -23.18 23.21
CA VAL A 558 8.25 -23.77 23.40
C VAL A 558 7.58 -24.03 22.05
N LYS A 559 7.18 -25.28 21.76
CA LYS A 559 6.56 -25.63 20.46
C LYS A 559 5.29 -24.83 20.13
N SER A 560 4.50 -24.44 21.12
CA SER A 560 3.34 -23.58 20.86
C SER A 560 3.73 -22.17 20.41
N SER A 561 4.87 -21.63 20.90
CA SER A 561 5.26 -20.22 20.76
C SER A 561 5.69 -19.79 19.36
N MET A 562 5.73 -20.72 18.41
CA MET A 562 6.01 -20.43 17.02
C MET A 562 4.95 -19.51 16.39
N ASP A 563 5.35 -18.26 16.11
CA ASP A 563 4.56 -17.30 15.33
C ASP A 563 4.98 -17.35 13.85
N ILE A 564 4.00 -17.51 12.97
CA ILE A 564 4.13 -17.51 11.51
C ILE A 564 3.07 -16.61 10.83
N SER A 565 2.51 -15.66 11.59
CA SER A 565 1.51 -14.69 11.15
C SER A 565 1.96 -13.86 9.94
N LEU A 566 3.25 -13.49 9.87
CA LEU A 566 3.83 -12.80 8.71
C LEU A 566 3.88 -13.71 7.49
N THR A 567 4.30 -14.98 7.62
CA THR A 567 4.21 -15.96 6.52
C THR A 567 2.77 -16.13 6.01
N TYR A 568 1.77 -16.29 6.89
CA TYR A 568 0.36 -16.37 6.47
C TYR A 568 -0.14 -15.07 5.82
N SER A 569 0.31 -13.90 6.30
CA SER A 569 0.01 -12.60 5.70
C SER A 569 0.59 -12.48 4.29
N ASN A 570 1.83 -12.96 4.10
CA ASN A 570 2.48 -13.02 2.79
C ASN A 570 1.79 -14.02 1.85
N VAL A 571 1.30 -15.16 2.35
CA VAL A 571 0.47 -16.10 1.56
C VAL A 571 -0.84 -15.44 1.14
N ARG A 572 -1.60 -14.81 2.06
CA ARG A 572 -2.81 -14.05 1.71
C ARG A 572 -2.54 -12.97 0.67
N LYS A 573 -1.43 -12.23 0.80
CA LYS A 573 -1.01 -11.23 -0.17
C LYS A 573 -0.69 -11.85 -1.53
N TYR A 574 0.08 -12.93 -1.58
CA TYR A 574 0.43 -13.63 -2.81
C TYR A 574 -0.82 -14.14 -3.55
N VAL A 575 -1.73 -14.80 -2.82
CA VAL A 575 -3.01 -15.30 -3.35
C VAL A 575 -3.86 -14.13 -3.84
N LEU A 576 -3.97 -13.04 -3.07
CA LEU A 576 -4.71 -11.85 -3.48
C LEU A 576 -4.11 -11.23 -4.76
N ASP A 577 -2.79 -11.05 -4.86
CA ASP A 577 -2.15 -10.46 -6.04
C ASP A 577 -2.23 -11.36 -7.28
N LYS A 578 -2.36 -12.69 -7.12
CA LYS A 578 -2.63 -13.64 -8.22
C LYS A 578 -4.10 -13.72 -8.64
N VAL A 579 -5.04 -13.59 -7.69
CA VAL A 579 -6.49 -13.79 -7.92
C VAL A 579 -7.21 -12.47 -8.26
N SER A 580 -6.72 -11.33 -7.75
CA SER A 580 -7.28 -9.99 -7.98
C SER A 580 -7.51 -9.67 -9.48
N PRO A 581 -6.61 -9.99 -10.43
CA PRO A 581 -6.87 -9.81 -11.87
C PRO A 581 -8.13 -10.56 -12.36
N TYR A 582 -8.28 -11.84 -11.97
CA TYR A 582 -9.42 -12.67 -12.35
C TYR A 582 -10.72 -12.17 -11.73
N ILE A 583 -10.73 -11.83 -10.44
CA ILE A 583 -11.92 -11.24 -9.79
C ILE A 583 -12.35 -9.95 -10.49
N ASN A 584 -11.41 -9.04 -10.76
CA ASN A 584 -11.76 -7.77 -11.39
C ASN A 584 -12.21 -7.93 -12.85
N ASP A 585 -11.77 -8.97 -13.58
CA ASP A 585 -12.27 -9.26 -14.92
C ASP A 585 -13.70 -9.86 -14.90
N ILE A 586 -13.98 -10.80 -14.00
CA ILE A 586 -15.33 -11.35 -13.81
C ILE A 586 -16.31 -10.21 -13.43
N LEU A 587 -15.90 -9.30 -12.52
CA LEU A 587 -16.71 -8.17 -12.08
C LEU A 587 -17.00 -7.12 -13.17
N LYS A 588 -16.30 -7.11 -14.32
CA LYS A 588 -16.69 -6.26 -15.47
C LYS A 588 -18.08 -6.63 -16.02
N ASN A 589 -18.43 -7.91 -15.91
CA ASN A 589 -19.60 -8.51 -16.58
C ASN A 589 -20.61 -9.12 -15.61
N MET A 590 -20.18 -9.50 -14.40
CA MET A 590 -20.93 -10.34 -13.44
C MET A 590 -20.83 -9.79 -12.01
N ASP A 591 -20.89 -8.46 -11.89
CA ASP A 591 -21.00 -7.75 -10.61
C ASP A 591 -22.34 -8.02 -9.91
N VAL A 592 -22.43 -7.73 -8.62
CA VAL A 592 -23.69 -7.89 -7.88
C VAL A 592 -24.63 -6.74 -8.20
N LEU A 593 -25.79 -7.05 -8.81
CA LEU A 593 -26.83 -6.06 -9.09
C LEU A 593 -27.43 -5.56 -7.76
N ILE A 594 -27.09 -4.34 -7.38
CA ILE A 594 -27.68 -3.64 -6.24
C ILE A 594 -28.91 -2.87 -6.74
N THR A 595 -30.09 -3.18 -6.20
CA THR A 595 -31.34 -2.46 -6.55
C THR A 595 -31.90 -1.68 -5.36
N VAL A 596 -32.63 -0.61 -5.66
CA VAL A 596 -33.37 0.17 -4.64
C VAL A 596 -34.34 -0.74 -3.89
N GLY A 597 -34.31 -0.67 -2.56
CA GLY A 597 -35.08 -1.53 -1.66
C GLY A 597 -34.31 -2.73 -1.08
N MET A 598 -33.16 -3.12 -1.61
CA MET A 598 -32.33 -4.17 -0.99
C MET A 598 -31.80 -3.73 0.37
N SER A 599 -31.87 -4.60 1.38
CA SER A 599 -31.18 -4.41 2.65
C SER A 599 -29.70 -4.84 2.56
N ILE A 600 -28.89 -4.43 3.54
CA ILE A 600 -27.48 -4.86 3.64
C ILE A 600 -27.37 -6.39 3.80
N SER A 601 -28.39 -7.05 4.38
CA SER A 601 -28.46 -8.51 4.47
C SER A 601 -28.69 -9.16 3.10
N ASP A 602 -29.54 -8.59 2.26
CA ASP A 602 -29.84 -9.10 0.91
C ASP A 602 -28.64 -8.89 -0.02
N MET A 603 -27.98 -7.73 0.08
CA MET A 603 -26.71 -7.47 -0.61
C MET A 603 -25.65 -8.51 -0.23
N ARG A 604 -25.47 -8.79 1.07
CA ARG A 604 -24.55 -9.83 1.56
C ARG A 604 -24.93 -11.21 1.03
N PHE A 605 -26.23 -11.56 1.02
CA PHE A 605 -26.71 -12.82 0.45
C PHE A 605 -26.37 -12.92 -1.04
N ASN A 606 -26.70 -11.90 -1.83
CA ASN A 606 -26.41 -11.86 -3.27
C ASN A 606 -24.91 -11.96 -3.57
N CYS A 607 -24.04 -11.36 -2.75
CA CYS A 607 -22.59 -11.57 -2.86
C CYS A 607 -22.17 -13.04 -2.69
N THR A 608 -22.88 -13.81 -1.85
CA THR A 608 -22.58 -15.23 -1.60
C THR A 608 -23.35 -16.22 -2.48
N SER A 609 -24.38 -15.76 -3.18
CA SER A 609 -25.27 -16.56 -4.03
C SER A 609 -25.08 -16.30 -5.53
N ASN A 610 -24.07 -15.51 -5.92
CA ASN A 610 -23.68 -15.29 -7.31
C ASN A 610 -22.90 -16.52 -7.85
N GLU A 611 -23.63 -17.58 -8.18
CA GLU A 611 -23.05 -18.87 -8.60
C GLU A 611 -22.12 -18.71 -9.82
N VAL A 612 -22.50 -17.90 -10.80
CA VAL A 612 -21.74 -17.67 -12.04
C VAL A 612 -20.40 -16.96 -11.78
N PHE A 613 -20.35 -16.05 -10.80
CA PHE A 613 -19.09 -15.48 -10.33
C PHE A 613 -18.19 -16.55 -9.69
N PHE A 614 -18.74 -17.42 -8.83
CA PHE A 614 -17.97 -18.45 -8.14
C PHE A 614 -17.53 -19.61 -9.05
N GLU A 615 -18.29 -19.90 -10.12
CA GLU A 615 -17.90 -20.83 -11.18
C GLU A 615 -16.67 -20.33 -11.94
N LYS A 616 -16.72 -19.10 -12.48
CA LYS A 616 -15.56 -18.50 -13.16
C LYS A 616 -14.37 -18.27 -12.23
N LEU A 617 -14.62 -17.95 -10.95
CA LEU A 617 -13.55 -17.85 -9.96
C LEU A 617 -12.90 -19.22 -9.71
N ARG A 618 -13.66 -20.31 -9.73
CA ARG A 618 -13.13 -21.69 -9.62
C ARG A 618 -12.23 -22.03 -10.80
N GLU A 619 -12.63 -21.71 -12.03
CA GLU A 619 -11.77 -21.87 -13.22
C GLU A 619 -10.47 -21.05 -13.11
N GLY A 620 -10.56 -19.81 -12.61
CA GLY A 620 -9.41 -18.95 -12.36
C GLY A 620 -8.48 -19.53 -11.30
N CYS A 621 -9.03 -20.00 -10.18
CA CYS A 621 -8.30 -20.69 -9.13
C CYS A 621 -7.61 -21.96 -9.65
N GLU A 622 -8.26 -22.78 -10.46
CA GLU A 622 -7.64 -23.96 -11.08
C GLU A 622 -6.44 -23.63 -11.97
N LYS A 623 -6.48 -22.50 -12.69
CA LYS A 623 -5.34 -22.01 -13.49
C LYS A 623 -4.20 -21.56 -12.57
N ILE A 624 -4.51 -20.73 -11.58
CA ILE A 624 -3.54 -20.24 -10.58
C ILE A 624 -2.94 -21.40 -9.76
N GLU A 625 -3.69 -22.47 -9.49
CA GLU A 625 -3.18 -23.64 -8.75
C GLU A 625 -2.16 -24.43 -9.58
N LYS A 626 -2.41 -24.58 -10.89
CA LYS A 626 -1.46 -25.20 -11.85
C LYS A 626 -0.18 -24.37 -11.93
N ASP A 627 -0.28 -23.04 -12.01
CA ASP A 627 0.86 -22.12 -11.94
C ASP A 627 1.57 -22.17 -10.58
N THR A 628 0.81 -22.31 -9.48
CA THR A 628 1.33 -22.36 -8.10
C THR A 628 2.26 -23.55 -7.90
N ARG A 629 1.93 -24.69 -8.51
CA ARG A 629 2.79 -25.89 -8.52
C ARG A 629 4.13 -25.66 -9.24
N MET A 630 4.23 -24.63 -10.09
CA MET A 630 5.45 -24.26 -10.85
C MET A 630 6.22 -23.07 -10.26
N ILE A 631 5.80 -22.49 -9.12
CA ILE A 631 6.53 -21.37 -8.49
C ILE A 631 7.97 -21.80 -8.15
N THR A 632 8.94 -20.95 -8.50
CA THR A 632 10.36 -21.13 -8.17
C THR A 632 10.63 -20.95 -6.67
N ASP A 633 11.60 -21.68 -6.14
CA ASP A 633 11.90 -21.68 -4.70
C ASP A 633 12.35 -20.29 -4.19
N ASP A 634 12.94 -19.43 -5.03
CA ASP A 634 13.31 -18.05 -4.67
C ASP A 634 12.10 -17.15 -4.39
N VAL A 635 10.96 -17.39 -5.05
CA VAL A 635 9.71 -16.67 -4.83
C VAL A 635 9.04 -17.16 -3.55
N LEU A 636 9.05 -18.47 -3.29
CA LEU A 636 8.55 -19.04 -2.04
C LEU A 636 9.38 -18.59 -0.83
N LEU A 637 10.71 -18.45 -0.98
CA LEU A 637 11.61 -17.87 0.03
C LEU A 637 11.30 -16.40 0.37
N LYS A 638 10.66 -15.65 -0.54
CA LYS A 638 10.21 -14.26 -0.30
C LYS A 638 8.83 -14.20 0.40
N ILE A 639 8.08 -15.31 0.39
CA ILE A 639 6.78 -15.44 1.09
C ILE A 639 7.02 -15.88 2.54
N ILE A 640 7.92 -16.83 2.77
CA ILE A 640 8.33 -17.26 4.10
C ILE A 640 9.09 -16.14 4.83
N GLN A 641 8.73 -15.90 6.09
CA GLN A 641 9.51 -15.02 6.96
C GLN A 641 10.91 -15.60 7.21
N SER A 642 11.98 -14.82 6.99
CA SER A 642 13.35 -15.31 7.14
C SER A 642 13.67 -15.76 8.57
N ASN A 643 13.07 -15.10 9.57
CA ASN A 643 13.23 -15.40 10.98
C ASN A 643 11.87 -15.75 11.58
N ILE A 644 11.75 -16.93 12.16
CA ILE A 644 10.59 -17.33 12.96
C ILE A 644 10.83 -16.90 14.39
N SER A 645 9.97 -16.04 14.91
CA SER A 645 9.91 -15.75 16.34
C SER A 645 9.22 -16.88 17.09
N PHE A 646 9.84 -17.29 18.18
CA PHE A 646 9.24 -18.12 19.23
C PHE A 646 8.86 -17.26 20.45
N GLY A 647 8.80 -15.93 20.26
CA GLY A 647 8.70 -14.96 21.34
C GLY A 647 10.08 -14.41 21.74
N SER A 648 10.54 -14.70 22.96
CA SER A 648 11.79 -14.25 23.57
C SER A 648 12.77 -15.39 23.84
N ASP A 649 12.26 -16.64 23.96
CA ASP A 649 12.93 -17.88 23.52
C ASP A 649 13.87 -17.54 22.34
N GLY A 650 13.28 -16.89 21.34
CA GLY A 650 13.99 -15.94 20.50
C GLY A 650 13.56 -16.10 19.06
N ARG A 651 14.55 -16.27 18.17
CA ARG A 651 14.31 -16.49 16.74
C ARG A 651 15.14 -17.62 16.15
N ILE A 652 14.53 -18.39 15.25
CA ILE A 652 15.20 -19.32 14.34
C ILE A 652 15.25 -18.64 12.96
N ASN A 653 16.46 -18.42 12.43
CA ASN A 653 16.63 -18.05 11.03
C ASN A 653 16.48 -19.32 10.18
N ILE A 654 15.52 -19.34 9.26
CA ILE A 654 15.24 -20.48 8.38
C ILE A 654 16.30 -20.61 7.28
N SER A 655 16.94 -19.50 6.86
CA SER A 655 17.79 -19.47 5.65
C SER A 655 19.00 -20.42 5.68
N HIS A 656 19.36 -20.95 6.86
CA HIS A 656 20.46 -21.90 7.04
C HIS A 656 20.00 -23.36 7.23
N PHE A 657 18.71 -23.67 7.03
CA PHE A 657 18.20 -25.03 7.20
C PHE A 657 18.49 -25.94 5.99
N VAL A 658 19.23 -27.02 6.25
CA VAL A 658 19.49 -28.12 5.30
C VAL A 658 18.20 -28.73 4.70
N ARG A 659 17.05 -28.57 5.38
CA ARG A 659 15.74 -29.09 4.96
C ARG A 659 14.79 -28.03 4.40
N ILE A 660 15.26 -26.82 4.10
CA ILE A 660 14.41 -25.71 3.64
C ILE A 660 13.57 -26.07 2.39
N ASN A 661 14.11 -26.88 1.47
CA ASN A 661 13.40 -27.37 0.28
C ASN A 661 12.12 -28.15 0.63
N LYS A 662 12.07 -28.85 1.77
CA LYS A 662 10.82 -29.47 2.23
C LYS A 662 9.83 -28.40 2.69
N ILE A 663 10.25 -27.46 3.55
CA ILE A 663 9.39 -26.36 4.01
C ILE A 663 8.81 -25.57 2.83
N LEU A 664 9.61 -25.32 1.79
CA LEU A 664 9.18 -24.68 0.54
C LEU A 664 8.18 -25.55 -0.25
N SER A 665 8.37 -26.88 -0.30
CA SER A 665 7.39 -27.80 -0.88
C SER A 665 6.05 -27.77 -0.14
N GLU A 666 6.05 -27.74 1.19
CA GLU A 666 4.81 -27.70 1.98
C GLU A 666 4.14 -26.33 1.91
N LEU A 667 4.90 -25.24 1.79
CA LEU A 667 4.36 -23.90 1.50
C LEU A 667 3.69 -23.86 0.11
N ARG A 668 4.32 -24.48 -0.90
CA ARG A 668 3.74 -24.62 -2.25
C ARG A 668 2.41 -25.39 -2.20
N THR A 669 2.32 -26.44 -1.38
CA THR A 669 1.06 -27.15 -1.08
C THR A 669 0.05 -26.23 -0.39
N LEU A 670 0.44 -25.51 0.67
CA LEU A 670 -0.44 -24.61 1.41
C LEU A 670 -1.05 -23.51 0.52
N ILE A 671 -0.27 -22.91 -0.37
CA ILE A 671 -0.76 -21.90 -1.32
C ILE A 671 -1.74 -22.55 -2.31
N ALA A 672 -1.46 -23.75 -2.82
CA ALA A 672 -2.36 -24.48 -3.73
C ALA A 672 -3.68 -24.89 -3.03
N GLU A 673 -3.63 -25.35 -1.78
CA GLU A 673 -4.82 -25.64 -0.98
C GLU A 673 -5.62 -24.36 -0.66
N THR A 674 -4.95 -23.24 -0.38
CA THR A 674 -5.61 -21.93 -0.18
C THR A 674 -6.32 -21.46 -1.46
N VAL A 675 -5.67 -21.60 -2.62
CA VAL A 675 -6.22 -21.19 -3.93
C VAL A 675 -7.40 -22.07 -4.36
N SER A 676 -7.30 -23.39 -4.22
CA SER A 676 -8.36 -24.33 -4.63
C SER A 676 -9.61 -24.24 -3.75
N ASN A 677 -9.46 -23.99 -2.45
CA ASN A 677 -10.58 -23.77 -1.53
C ASN A 677 -11.15 -22.34 -1.57
N LEU A 678 -10.47 -21.40 -2.23
CA LEU A 678 -10.74 -19.96 -2.15
C LEU A 678 -12.21 -19.56 -2.41
N PRO A 679 -12.95 -20.11 -3.40
CA PRO A 679 -14.37 -19.75 -3.60
C PRO A 679 -15.22 -20.03 -2.36
N ASN A 680 -15.00 -21.18 -1.70
CA ASN A 680 -15.74 -21.59 -0.51
C ASN A 680 -15.35 -20.75 0.71
N SER A 681 -14.05 -20.47 0.87
CA SER A 681 -13.53 -19.62 1.94
C SER A 681 -14.02 -18.17 1.84
N ILE A 682 -14.14 -17.62 0.63
CA ILE A 682 -14.74 -16.31 0.37
C ILE A 682 -16.22 -16.29 0.78
N ILE A 683 -17.00 -17.31 0.38
CA ILE A 683 -18.42 -17.43 0.78
C ILE A 683 -18.56 -17.48 2.31
N HIS A 684 -17.74 -18.27 3.00
CA HIS A 684 -17.75 -18.37 4.46
C HIS A 684 -17.41 -17.03 5.12
N VAL A 685 -16.35 -16.36 4.67
CA VAL A 685 -15.90 -15.07 5.21
C VAL A 685 -16.95 -13.97 4.99
N ILE A 686 -17.58 -13.88 3.81
CA ILE A 686 -18.62 -12.87 3.53
C ILE A 686 -19.90 -13.11 4.34
N LYS A 687 -20.30 -14.37 4.59
CA LYS A 687 -21.43 -14.66 5.49
C LYS A 687 -21.20 -14.06 6.89
N ASN A 688 -19.96 -14.10 7.38
CA ASN A 688 -19.55 -13.61 8.69
C ASN A 688 -19.22 -12.10 8.74
N PHE A 689 -19.32 -11.36 7.62
CA PHE A 689 -19.06 -9.92 7.61
C PHE A 689 -20.10 -9.12 8.41
N LYS A 690 -19.62 -8.12 9.14
CA LYS A 690 -20.48 -7.11 9.78
C LYS A 690 -21.10 -6.20 8.70
N GLN A 691 -22.25 -5.59 8.98
CA GLN A 691 -22.94 -4.69 8.02
C GLN A 691 -22.01 -3.57 7.49
N THR A 692 -21.17 -2.99 8.36
CA THR A 692 -20.19 -1.95 8.00
C THR A 692 -19.08 -2.45 7.06
N GLU A 693 -18.84 -3.75 7.01
CA GLU A 693 -17.83 -4.39 6.15
C GLU A 693 -18.43 -4.74 4.79
N VAL A 694 -19.68 -5.24 4.77
CA VAL A 694 -20.48 -5.37 3.54
C VAL A 694 -20.61 -4.02 2.84
N VAL A 695 -20.96 -2.96 3.57
CA VAL A 695 -21.06 -1.60 3.02
C VAL A 695 -19.72 -1.09 2.49
N LYS A 696 -18.60 -1.30 3.21
CA LYS A 696 -17.27 -0.91 2.71
C LYS A 696 -16.79 -1.72 1.50
N GLY A 697 -17.20 -2.99 1.39
CA GLY A 697 -16.85 -3.86 0.25
C GLY A 697 -17.67 -3.59 -1.02
N LEU A 698 -18.88 -3.03 -0.87
CA LEU A 698 -19.81 -2.75 -1.98
C LEU A 698 -19.93 -1.27 -2.36
N PHE A 699 -19.63 -0.35 -1.44
CA PHE A 699 -19.74 1.10 -1.67
C PHE A 699 -18.46 1.84 -1.25
N LEU A 700 -18.35 3.09 -1.70
CA LEU A 700 -17.30 4.03 -1.37
C LEU A 700 -17.90 5.32 -0.79
N ASP A 701 -17.40 5.80 0.35
CA ASP A 701 -17.73 7.11 0.93
C ASP A 701 -17.16 8.25 0.06
N VAL A 702 -18.02 8.81 -0.80
CA VAL A 702 -17.75 10.01 -1.61
C VAL A 702 -18.40 11.20 -0.89
N HIS A 703 -17.67 11.74 0.08
CA HIS A 703 -18.05 12.91 0.89
C HIS A 703 -19.40 12.76 1.63
N GLY A 704 -19.64 11.61 2.27
CA GLY A 704 -20.84 11.31 3.07
C GLY A 704 -21.97 10.61 2.31
N ILE A 705 -21.79 10.35 1.01
CA ILE A 705 -22.69 9.54 0.19
C ILE A 705 -21.94 8.26 -0.18
N PHE A 706 -22.53 7.09 0.07
CA PHE A 706 -21.91 5.81 -0.26
C PHE A 706 -22.29 5.41 -1.70
N VAL A 707 -21.39 5.70 -2.64
CA VAL A 707 -21.56 5.43 -4.08
C VAL A 707 -21.15 3.98 -4.38
N SER A 708 -21.89 3.27 -5.23
CA SER A 708 -21.62 1.84 -5.49
C SER A 708 -20.22 1.63 -6.11
N ARG A 709 -19.49 0.61 -5.67
CA ARG A 709 -18.16 0.29 -6.24
C ARG A 709 -18.23 -0.23 -7.67
N HIS A 710 -19.40 -0.71 -8.11
CA HIS A 710 -19.66 -0.98 -9.52
C HIS A 710 -19.61 0.30 -10.35
N LEU A 711 -20.34 1.35 -9.95
CA LEU A 711 -20.21 2.67 -10.58
C LEU A 711 -18.75 3.17 -10.52
N ILE A 712 -18.02 2.98 -9.41
CA ILE A 712 -16.60 3.35 -9.34
C ILE A 712 -15.72 2.59 -10.35
N ARG A 713 -16.02 1.31 -10.66
CA ARG A 713 -15.37 0.55 -11.74
C ARG A 713 -15.71 1.15 -13.12
N THR A 714 -16.99 1.37 -13.41
CA THR A 714 -17.46 1.98 -14.67
C THR A 714 -16.82 3.36 -14.91
N LEU A 715 -16.76 4.19 -13.86
CA LEU A 715 -16.14 5.51 -13.92
C LEU A 715 -14.63 5.45 -14.06
N LYS A 716 -13.94 4.47 -13.48
CA LYS A 716 -12.50 4.31 -13.71
C LYS A 716 -12.23 4.12 -15.21
N SER A 717 -12.93 3.20 -15.88
CA SER A 717 -12.79 3.03 -17.33
C SER A 717 -13.12 4.30 -18.09
N PHE A 718 -14.23 4.98 -17.76
CA PHE A 718 -14.58 6.28 -18.36
C PHE A 718 -13.46 7.33 -18.21
N PHE A 719 -12.83 7.45 -17.04
CA PHE A 719 -11.75 8.41 -16.81
C PHE A 719 -10.39 7.98 -17.39
N ASP A 720 -10.11 6.68 -17.50
CA ASP A 720 -8.92 6.17 -18.19
C ASP A 720 -9.03 6.38 -19.72
N PHE A 721 -10.24 6.31 -20.31
CA PHE A 721 -10.49 6.71 -21.71
C PHE A 721 -10.46 8.23 -21.94
N ASN A 722 -10.86 9.03 -20.96
CA ASN A 722 -10.86 10.50 -21.04
C ASN A 722 -9.66 11.13 -20.30
N LYS A 723 -8.54 10.41 -20.21
CA LYS A 723 -7.33 10.85 -19.52
C LYS A 723 -6.68 12.01 -20.30
N VAL A 724 -6.24 13.04 -19.57
CA VAL A 724 -5.62 14.25 -20.16
C VAL A 724 -4.22 14.41 -19.61
N GLU A 725 -3.25 14.64 -20.49
CA GLU A 725 -1.86 14.93 -20.11
C GLU A 725 -1.75 16.04 -19.04
N GLU A 726 -0.83 15.86 -18.09
CA GLU A 726 -0.50 16.88 -17.07
C GLU A 726 0.10 18.17 -17.65
N SER A 727 0.36 18.21 -18.97
CA SER A 727 0.78 19.37 -19.76
C SER A 727 -0.39 20.30 -20.13
N PHE A 728 -1.62 19.77 -20.19
CA PHE A 728 -2.72 20.44 -20.85
C PHE A 728 -3.33 21.53 -19.96
N LYS A 729 -3.43 22.74 -20.50
CA LYS A 729 -4.02 23.87 -19.79
C LYS A 729 -5.54 23.73 -19.84
N TYR A 730 -6.10 23.04 -18.85
CA TYR A 730 -7.50 22.60 -18.83
C TYR A 730 -8.50 23.69 -19.23
N ASP A 731 -9.32 23.35 -20.22
CA ASP A 731 -10.47 24.15 -20.61
C ASP A 731 -11.66 23.92 -19.66
N VAL A 732 -12.51 24.92 -19.49
CA VAL A 732 -13.77 24.78 -18.75
C VAL A 732 -14.76 23.98 -19.58
N ASP A 733 -14.79 24.16 -20.89
CA ASP A 733 -15.76 23.50 -21.77
C ASP A 733 -15.50 21.99 -21.90
N PHE A 734 -14.23 21.56 -21.85
CA PHE A 734 -13.88 20.14 -21.71
C PHE A 734 -14.50 19.53 -20.44
N PHE A 735 -14.42 20.22 -19.31
CA PHE A 735 -14.99 19.72 -18.05
C PHE A 735 -16.52 19.84 -17.99
N ASN A 736 -17.14 20.81 -18.68
CA ASN A 736 -18.59 20.86 -18.83
C ASN A 736 -19.10 19.65 -19.62
N ASN A 737 -18.48 19.36 -20.77
CA ASN A 737 -18.81 18.19 -21.59
C ASN A 737 -18.57 16.86 -20.84
N LEU A 738 -17.47 16.77 -20.07
CA LEU A 738 -17.21 15.57 -19.26
C LEU A 738 -18.17 15.46 -18.07
N LEU A 739 -18.65 16.58 -17.49
CA LEU A 739 -19.65 16.58 -16.43
C LEU A 739 -20.99 16.05 -16.93
N ILE A 740 -21.46 16.43 -18.12
CA ILE A 740 -22.74 15.97 -18.70
C ILE A 740 -22.74 14.44 -18.82
N ARG A 741 -21.73 13.87 -19.48
CA ARG A 741 -21.57 12.41 -19.65
C ARG A 741 -21.40 11.66 -18.32
N LEU A 742 -20.84 12.34 -17.31
CA LEU A 742 -20.70 11.80 -15.96
C LEU A 742 -22.00 11.84 -15.17
N VAL A 743 -22.85 12.84 -15.38
CA VAL A 743 -24.21 12.94 -14.79
C VAL A 743 -25.09 11.81 -15.29
N GLU A 744 -25.17 11.61 -16.61
CA GLU A 744 -25.84 10.46 -17.23
C GLU A 744 -25.41 9.13 -16.58
N LYS A 745 -24.11 8.95 -16.40
CA LYS A 745 -23.53 7.72 -15.82
C LYS A 745 -23.68 7.58 -14.30
N VAL A 746 -23.97 8.64 -13.56
CA VAL A 746 -24.23 8.56 -12.11
C VAL A 746 -25.72 8.32 -11.83
N ASP A 747 -26.61 8.86 -12.66
CA ASP A 747 -28.08 8.70 -12.54
C ASP A 747 -28.51 7.23 -12.68
N GLU A 748 -27.79 6.46 -13.51
CA GLU A 748 -27.99 5.03 -13.76
C GLU A 748 -27.85 4.11 -12.52
N TYR A 749 -27.31 4.59 -11.40
CA TYR A 749 -26.96 3.73 -10.26
C TYR A 749 -27.48 4.24 -8.90
N PRO A 750 -27.94 3.33 -8.02
CA PRO A 750 -28.38 3.71 -6.69
C PRO A 750 -27.20 4.05 -5.78
N VAL A 751 -27.46 4.99 -4.87
CA VAL A 751 -26.54 5.39 -3.81
C VAL A 751 -27.10 4.99 -2.44
N LEU A 752 -26.20 4.75 -1.49
CA LEU A 752 -26.54 4.41 -0.11
C LEU A 752 -26.33 5.66 0.79
N HIS A 753 -27.33 6.02 1.58
CA HIS A 753 -27.21 7.04 2.62
C HIS A 753 -28.05 6.64 3.84
N GLN A 754 -27.50 6.78 5.05
CA GLN A 754 -28.14 6.40 6.32
C GLN A 754 -28.72 4.97 6.32
N GLY A 755 -28.11 4.03 5.57
CA GLY A 755 -28.56 2.64 5.46
C GLY A 755 -29.67 2.37 4.44
N LYS A 756 -30.24 3.42 3.82
CA LYS A 756 -31.25 3.31 2.74
C LYS A 756 -30.59 3.40 1.36
N LEU A 757 -31.10 2.63 0.40
CA LEU A 757 -30.78 2.75 -1.03
C LEU A 757 -31.87 3.52 -1.77
N PHE A 758 -31.47 4.40 -2.68
CA PHE A 758 -32.33 5.18 -3.58
C PHE A 758 -31.53 5.60 -4.82
N PHE A 759 -32.21 5.99 -5.90
CA PHE A 759 -31.54 6.70 -7.00
C PHE A 759 -31.39 8.18 -6.61
N PRO A 760 -30.23 8.81 -6.88
CA PRO A 760 -30.06 10.25 -6.65
C PRO A 760 -31.07 11.07 -7.47
N ASP A 761 -31.47 12.25 -6.98
CA ASP A 761 -32.20 13.23 -7.80
C ASP A 761 -31.23 14.00 -8.71
N LYS A 762 -31.72 14.63 -9.79
CA LYS A 762 -30.90 15.33 -10.81
C LYS A 762 -29.82 16.25 -10.21
N TYR A 763 -30.14 16.92 -9.10
CA TYR A 763 -29.20 17.82 -8.39
C TYR A 763 -28.17 17.05 -7.57
N THR A 764 -28.58 15.99 -6.87
CA THR A 764 -27.67 15.06 -6.17
C THR A 764 -26.72 14.38 -7.16
N THR A 765 -27.24 13.92 -8.30
CA THR A 765 -26.46 13.38 -9.43
C THR A 765 -25.42 14.40 -9.89
N GLU A 766 -25.81 15.66 -10.13
CA GLU A 766 -24.85 16.71 -10.52
C GLU A 766 -23.78 16.97 -9.44
N ILE A 767 -24.15 17.04 -8.16
CA ILE A 767 -23.17 17.23 -7.08
C ILE A 767 -22.18 16.06 -7.01
N ILE A 768 -22.67 14.83 -7.02
CA ILE A 768 -21.83 13.62 -7.00
C ILE A 768 -20.88 13.63 -8.21
N SER A 769 -21.39 13.90 -9.42
CA SER A 769 -20.58 14.00 -10.63
C SER A 769 -19.53 15.12 -10.55
N ARG A 770 -19.90 16.35 -10.15
CA ARG A 770 -18.95 17.47 -9.93
C ARG A 770 -17.86 17.12 -8.92
N TYR A 771 -18.18 16.31 -7.91
CA TYR A 771 -17.26 15.88 -6.86
C TYR A 771 -16.30 14.77 -7.36
N LEU A 772 -16.81 13.71 -7.99
CA LEU A 772 -16.03 12.65 -8.63
C LEU A 772 -15.04 13.20 -9.66
N LEU A 773 -15.53 14.09 -10.54
CA LEU A 773 -14.73 14.82 -11.53
C LEU A 773 -13.57 15.60 -10.88
N SER A 774 -13.83 16.21 -9.72
CA SER A 774 -12.82 16.98 -8.99
C SER A 774 -11.76 16.12 -8.28
N ASP A 775 -12.17 14.97 -7.75
CA ASP A 775 -11.27 14.03 -7.08
C ASP A 775 -10.22 13.49 -8.06
N VAL A 776 -10.69 13.05 -9.23
CA VAL A 776 -9.90 12.51 -10.35
C VAL A 776 -8.96 13.57 -10.94
N TYR A 777 -9.50 14.63 -11.57
CA TYR A 777 -8.71 15.63 -12.31
C TYR A 777 -8.10 16.75 -11.43
N ALA A 778 -8.05 16.56 -10.10
CA ALA A 778 -7.47 17.52 -9.16
C ALA A 778 -8.12 18.91 -9.14
N ILE A 779 -9.36 19.03 -9.61
CA ILE A 779 -9.96 20.33 -9.98
C ILE A 779 -10.01 21.29 -8.80
N THR A 780 -9.47 22.50 -9.01
CA THR A 780 -9.44 23.53 -7.98
C THR A 780 -10.84 24.07 -7.69
N ALA A 781 -11.10 24.50 -6.45
CA ALA A 781 -12.39 25.08 -6.08
C ALA A 781 -12.75 26.35 -6.90
N LYS A 782 -11.75 27.12 -7.35
CA LYS A 782 -11.93 28.27 -8.26
C LYS A 782 -12.44 27.82 -9.64
N LEU A 783 -11.96 26.68 -10.17
CA LEU A 783 -12.43 26.13 -11.46
C LEU A 783 -13.77 25.39 -11.32
N ARG A 784 -13.98 24.59 -10.27
CA ARG A 784 -15.26 23.88 -10.05
C ARG A 784 -16.46 24.84 -9.96
N LYS A 785 -16.30 26.05 -9.44
CA LYS A 785 -17.37 27.07 -9.46
C LYS A 785 -17.73 27.58 -10.87
N LYS A 786 -16.87 27.37 -11.86
CA LYS A 786 -17.11 27.70 -13.27
C LYS A 786 -17.68 26.53 -14.08
N ILE A 787 -17.37 25.29 -13.68
CA ILE A 787 -17.96 24.09 -14.29
C ILE A 787 -19.45 24.08 -13.94
N LYS A 788 -20.30 24.08 -14.97
CA LYS A 788 -21.75 23.97 -14.89
C LYS A 788 -22.22 23.11 -16.05
N ILE A 789 -23.26 22.32 -15.86
CA ILE A 789 -24.11 21.96 -16.99
C ILE A 789 -24.64 23.29 -17.56
N SER A 790 -24.37 23.57 -18.83
CA SER A 790 -25.00 24.70 -19.49
C SER A 790 -26.42 24.28 -19.88
N ASP A 791 -27.43 24.95 -19.33
CA ASP A 791 -28.81 24.84 -19.82
C ASP A 791 -28.89 25.46 -21.22
N LYS A 792 -28.44 24.69 -22.22
CA LYS A 792 -28.69 24.98 -23.64
C LYS A 792 -30.16 24.70 -23.91
N THR A 793 -30.97 25.72 -23.65
CA THR A 793 -32.38 25.83 -24.04
C THR A 793 -32.60 25.27 -25.45
N GLU A 794 -33.70 24.55 -25.66
CA GLU A 794 -34.00 23.70 -26.82
C GLU A 794 -34.21 24.45 -28.16
N ASN A 795 -33.81 25.74 -28.22
CA ASN A 795 -34.05 26.67 -29.32
C ASN A 795 -32.80 26.88 -30.19
N SER A 796 -32.21 25.80 -30.71
CA SER A 796 -31.25 25.87 -31.82
C SER A 796 -31.56 24.81 -32.87
N GLU A 797 -32.32 25.22 -33.89
CA GLU A 797 -32.55 24.45 -35.11
C GLU A 797 -31.21 24.28 -35.85
N GLY A 798 -30.52 23.15 -35.59
CA GLY A 798 -29.15 22.92 -36.06
C GLY A 798 -28.50 21.61 -35.59
N GLU A 799 -29.28 20.56 -35.34
CA GLU A 799 -28.76 19.23 -34.95
C GLU A 799 -28.79 18.21 -36.10
N GLU A 800 -27.95 18.40 -37.14
CA GLU A 800 -27.72 17.34 -38.15
C GLU A 800 -26.25 16.87 -38.21
N GLU A 801 -25.24 17.76 -38.24
CA GLU A 801 -23.84 17.36 -38.49
C GLU A 801 -23.13 16.58 -37.36
N PHE A 802 -23.68 16.49 -36.13
CA PHE A 802 -22.99 15.90 -34.97
C PHE A 802 -23.46 14.49 -34.54
N LYS A 803 -24.40 13.86 -35.25
CA LYS A 803 -24.93 12.52 -34.88
C LYS A 803 -24.39 11.35 -35.72
N GLU A 804 -23.70 11.60 -36.83
CA GLU A 804 -23.38 10.55 -37.82
C GLU A 804 -22.19 9.63 -37.47
N SER A 805 -21.56 9.79 -36.29
CA SER A 805 -20.35 9.04 -35.89
C SER A 805 -20.51 8.11 -34.67
N ILE A 806 -21.73 7.73 -34.30
CA ILE A 806 -21.98 6.71 -33.25
C ILE A 806 -22.95 5.63 -33.74
N ASN A 807 -22.38 4.55 -34.30
CA ASN A 807 -23.14 3.40 -34.78
C ASN A 807 -23.35 2.37 -33.64
N ILE A 808 -24.31 2.66 -32.74
CA ILE A 808 -24.74 1.71 -31.70
C ILE A 808 -25.85 0.81 -32.25
N VAL A 809 -25.64 -0.51 -32.22
CA VAL A 809 -26.66 -1.51 -32.57
C VAL A 809 -27.80 -1.43 -31.56
N ASN A 810 -28.94 -0.89 -32.01
CA ASN A 810 -30.08 -0.59 -31.16
C ASN A 810 -30.88 -1.87 -30.85
N VAL A 811 -30.82 -2.36 -29.61
CA VAL A 811 -31.55 -3.56 -29.16
C VAL A 811 -32.88 -3.16 -28.55
N ASN A 812 -33.99 -3.53 -29.22
CA ASN A 812 -35.36 -3.12 -28.89
C ASN A 812 -35.77 -3.47 -27.45
N PRO A 813 -36.19 -2.49 -26.62
CA PRO A 813 -36.68 -2.72 -25.26
C PRO A 813 -38.19 -3.01 -25.23
N SER A 814 -38.62 -4.14 -25.79
CA SER A 814 -40.03 -4.57 -25.72
C SER A 814 -40.17 -6.02 -25.25
N TYR A 815 -40.39 -6.23 -23.94
CA TYR A 815 -41.32 -7.25 -23.43
C TYR A 815 -41.67 -6.97 -21.97
N LYS A 816 -42.98 -6.95 -21.68
CA LYS A 816 -43.54 -7.17 -20.34
C LYS A 816 -44.76 -8.07 -20.48
N ASN A 817 -44.88 -9.01 -19.55
CA ASN A 817 -46.01 -9.90 -19.34
C ASN A 817 -46.34 -10.86 -20.51
N ASN A 818 -45.94 -12.13 -20.38
CA ASN A 818 -46.90 -13.18 -20.01
C ASN A 818 -46.18 -14.48 -19.59
N VAL A 819 -46.95 -15.47 -19.15
CA VAL A 819 -46.51 -16.63 -18.35
C VAL A 819 -46.55 -17.93 -19.18
N ALA A 820 -45.81 -18.94 -18.70
CA ALA A 820 -45.78 -20.37 -19.07
C ALA A 820 -44.62 -20.81 -20.01
N PRO A 821 -44.14 -22.07 -19.89
CA PRO A 821 -42.77 -22.43 -20.30
C PRO A 821 -42.70 -23.24 -21.61
N MET A 822 -41.56 -23.14 -22.32
CA MET A 822 -41.28 -24.02 -23.46
C MET A 822 -39.79 -24.37 -23.64
N VAL A 823 -39.50 -25.66 -23.45
CA VAL A 823 -38.61 -26.57 -24.21
C VAL A 823 -37.39 -25.98 -24.96
N LEU A 824 -36.20 -26.54 -24.67
CA LEU A 824 -34.94 -26.37 -25.41
C LEU A 824 -35.05 -26.79 -26.90
N PRO A 825 -34.37 -26.05 -27.79
CA PRO A 825 -33.58 -26.63 -28.87
C PRO A 825 -32.07 -26.54 -28.59
N GLN A 826 -31.29 -27.40 -29.25
CA GLN A 826 -29.81 -27.42 -29.18
C GLN A 826 -29.18 -26.78 -30.43
N THR A 827 -27.83 -26.76 -30.44
CA THR A 827 -26.90 -26.62 -31.59
C THR A 827 -26.52 -25.22 -32.10
N MET A 828 -25.19 -25.04 -32.25
CA MET A 828 -24.45 -23.95 -32.93
C MET A 828 -24.54 -22.55 -32.28
N GLY A 829 -23.49 -21.73 -32.29
CA GLY A 829 -22.11 -21.92 -32.77
C GLY A 829 -21.15 -20.91 -32.13
N ALA A 830 -19.84 -21.18 -32.11
CA ALA A 830 -18.89 -20.41 -31.32
C ALA A 830 -18.41 -19.12 -32.01
N GLN A 831 -18.75 -17.96 -31.46
CA GLN A 831 -18.06 -16.67 -31.68
C GLN A 831 -18.16 -15.79 -30.42
N SER A 832 -17.16 -15.89 -29.54
CA SER A 832 -16.98 -15.00 -28.39
C SER A 832 -15.80 -14.08 -28.65
N ILE A 833 -16.07 -12.80 -28.93
CA ILE A 833 -15.03 -11.80 -29.19
C ILE A 833 -14.34 -11.45 -27.88
N GLU A 834 -13.03 -11.72 -27.78
CA GLU A 834 -12.19 -11.19 -26.71
C GLU A 834 -12.07 -9.66 -26.89
N LYS A 835 -12.42 -8.88 -25.86
CA LYS A 835 -12.10 -7.45 -25.85
C LYS A 835 -10.61 -7.29 -25.53
N GLU A 836 -9.88 -6.61 -26.42
CA GLU A 836 -8.46 -6.31 -26.24
C GLU A 836 -8.19 -5.65 -24.88
N THR A 837 -7.07 -5.99 -24.26
CA THR A 837 -6.69 -5.48 -22.94
C THR A 837 -6.25 -4.03 -23.03
N ASP A 838 -7.01 -3.12 -22.38
CA ASP A 838 -6.62 -1.72 -22.19
C ASP A 838 -5.17 -1.63 -21.70
N LEU A 839 -4.33 -0.87 -22.42
CA LEU A 839 -2.96 -0.61 -21.97
C LEU A 839 -3.01 0.10 -20.62
N SER A 840 -2.39 -0.50 -19.60
CA SER A 840 -2.33 0.08 -18.27
C SER A 840 -1.52 1.38 -18.31
N ASN A 841 -2.21 2.52 -18.23
CA ASN A 841 -1.67 3.87 -18.29
C ASN A 841 -0.82 4.26 -17.05
N GLU A 842 0.22 3.48 -16.75
CA GLU A 842 1.36 3.92 -15.96
C GLU A 842 2.09 5.07 -16.67
N LYS A 843 2.82 5.90 -15.92
CA LYS A 843 3.53 7.05 -16.49
C LYS A 843 4.85 6.63 -17.16
N LEU A 844 4.72 5.88 -18.25
CA LEU A 844 5.84 5.54 -19.12
C LEU A 844 6.46 6.82 -19.69
N LYS A 845 7.62 7.18 -19.14
CA LYS A 845 8.52 8.10 -19.84
C LYS A 845 9.00 7.37 -21.09
N TRP A 846 8.92 8.02 -22.25
CA TRP A 846 9.53 7.47 -23.45
C TRP A 846 11.04 7.31 -23.24
N ASP A 847 11.56 6.14 -23.61
CA ASP A 847 12.97 5.79 -23.51
C ASP A 847 13.50 5.53 -24.94
N PRO A 848 14.44 6.34 -25.45
CA PRO A 848 15.00 6.19 -26.79
C PRO A 848 15.73 4.86 -27.03
N THR A 849 16.02 4.08 -25.98
CA THR A 849 16.60 2.73 -26.11
C THR A 849 15.56 1.65 -26.43
N LEU A 850 14.27 1.91 -26.18
CA LEU A 850 13.18 0.96 -26.38
C LEU A 850 12.55 0.99 -27.80
N ILE A 851 13.21 1.63 -28.77
CA ILE A 851 12.81 1.57 -30.19
C ILE A 851 13.22 0.20 -30.77
N THR A 852 12.52 -0.85 -30.38
CA THR A 852 12.79 -2.22 -30.82
C THR A 852 12.10 -2.53 -32.14
N SER A 853 12.84 -2.98 -33.16
CA SER A 853 12.25 -3.57 -34.37
C SER A 853 11.80 -5.01 -34.10
N LEU A 854 10.65 -5.14 -33.43
CA LEU A 854 10.00 -6.42 -33.15
C LEU A 854 9.67 -7.11 -34.48
N ASN A 855 10.28 -8.25 -34.74
CA ASN A 855 10.08 -9.02 -35.96
C ASN A 855 8.77 -9.81 -35.90
N ILE A 856 7.74 -9.42 -36.66
CA ILE A 856 6.43 -10.09 -36.59
C ILE A 856 6.51 -11.58 -37.00
N TYR A 857 7.36 -11.93 -37.97
CA TYR A 857 7.55 -13.34 -38.36
C TYR A 857 8.24 -14.17 -37.27
N GLU A 858 9.23 -13.60 -36.58
CA GLU A 858 9.93 -14.26 -35.46
C GLU A 858 8.99 -14.48 -34.28
N LEU A 859 8.18 -13.47 -33.95
CA LEU A 859 7.15 -13.57 -32.93
C LEU A 859 6.10 -14.63 -33.31
N ALA A 860 5.63 -14.64 -34.55
CA ALA A 860 4.69 -15.63 -35.06
C ALA A 860 5.25 -17.06 -34.91
N ILE A 861 6.50 -17.32 -35.34
CA ILE A 861 7.17 -18.61 -35.16
C ILE A 861 7.31 -18.97 -33.67
N SER A 862 7.63 -18.01 -32.81
CA SER A 862 7.70 -18.23 -31.35
C SER A 862 6.36 -18.65 -30.75
N MET A 863 5.24 -18.22 -31.33
CA MET A 863 3.88 -18.56 -30.87
C MET A 863 3.39 -19.93 -31.38
N ILE A 864 4.06 -20.53 -32.37
CA ILE A 864 3.63 -21.81 -32.96
C ILE A 864 3.58 -22.92 -31.88
N LYS A 865 2.46 -23.63 -31.88
CA LYS A 865 2.21 -24.83 -31.07
C LYS A 865 2.47 -26.04 -31.94
N ILE A 866 3.44 -26.87 -31.55
CA ILE A 866 3.75 -28.13 -32.25
C ILE A 866 2.53 -29.05 -32.21
N ASP A 867 2.22 -29.72 -33.32
CA ASP A 867 1.27 -30.84 -33.32
C ASP A 867 1.86 -32.03 -32.57
N ILE A 868 1.47 -32.09 -31.31
CA ILE A 868 1.80 -33.12 -30.32
C ILE A 868 0.93 -34.38 -30.48
N GLY A 869 -0.23 -34.27 -31.14
CA GLY A 869 -1.29 -35.28 -31.12
C GLY A 869 -0.83 -36.63 -31.68
N ASN A 870 -0.31 -36.63 -32.91
CA ASN A 870 0.13 -37.86 -33.57
C ASN A 870 1.36 -38.49 -32.89
N PHE A 871 2.26 -37.69 -32.31
CA PHE A 871 3.40 -38.24 -31.57
C PHE A 871 2.97 -38.94 -30.31
N ASN A 872 2.13 -38.30 -29.48
CA ASN A 872 1.68 -38.89 -28.23
C ASN A 872 1.11 -40.30 -28.47
N HIS A 873 0.32 -40.49 -29.53
CA HIS A 873 -0.22 -41.79 -29.88
C HIS A 873 0.86 -42.80 -30.31
N SER A 874 1.73 -42.47 -31.28
CA SER A 874 2.83 -43.36 -31.72
C SER A 874 3.78 -43.72 -30.57
N PHE A 875 4.14 -42.71 -29.77
CA PHE A 875 5.04 -42.86 -28.63
C PHE A 875 4.43 -43.76 -27.54
N ILE A 876 3.18 -43.48 -27.13
CA ILE A 876 2.46 -44.28 -26.14
C ILE A 876 2.31 -45.72 -26.62
N ASP A 877 2.08 -45.93 -27.91
CA ASP A 877 1.91 -47.29 -28.44
C ASP A 877 3.22 -48.08 -28.48
N LYS A 878 4.26 -47.55 -29.15
CA LYS A 878 5.60 -48.14 -29.17
C LYS A 878 6.15 -48.39 -27.75
N ILE A 879 5.85 -47.52 -26.77
CA ILE A 879 6.37 -47.68 -25.41
C ILE A 879 5.56 -48.65 -24.53
N LYS A 880 4.25 -48.89 -24.78
CA LYS A 880 3.50 -50.00 -24.12
C LYS A 880 4.18 -51.35 -24.36
N HIS A 881 4.72 -51.56 -25.57
CA HIS A 881 5.40 -52.79 -25.96
C HIS A 881 6.84 -52.92 -25.39
N SER A 882 7.36 -51.88 -24.72
CA SER A 882 8.64 -51.95 -24.02
C SER A 882 8.56 -52.91 -22.82
N PRO A 883 9.44 -53.93 -22.70
CA PRO A 883 9.39 -54.90 -21.60
C PRO A 883 9.46 -54.26 -20.20
N LEU A 884 10.11 -53.10 -20.07
CA LEU A 884 10.16 -52.34 -18.83
C LEU A 884 8.78 -51.74 -18.48
N VAL A 885 8.13 -51.09 -19.45
CA VAL A 885 6.84 -50.41 -19.22
C VAL A 885 5.70 -51.42 -19.11
N LYS A 886 5.71 -52.50 -19.90
CA LYS A 886 4.78 -53.62 -19.77
C LYS A 886 4.78 -54.18 -18.33
N LYS A 887 5.97 -54.47 -17.79
CA LYS A 887 6.17 -54.97 -16.41
C LYS A 887 5.78 -53.96 -15.30
N TYR A 888 5.63 -52.68 -15.63
CA TYR A 888 5.05 -51.66 -14.73
C TYR A 888 3.52 -51.58 -14.86
N LEU A 889 2.98 -51.55 -16.09
CA LEU A 889 1.54 -51.55 -16.39
C LEU A 889 0.82 -52.78 -15.80
N GLU A 890 1.45 -53.95 -15.87
CA GLU A 890 0.98 -55.20 -15.25
C GLU A 890 0.88 -55.14 -13.72
N LYS A 891 1.45 -54.12 -13.06
CA LYS A 891 1.47 -53.98 -11.60
C LYS A 891 0.74 -52.77 -11.05
N LYS A 892 0.63 -51.67 -11.81
CA LYS A 892 -0.10 -50.46 -11.43
C LYS A 892 -0.71 -49.81 -12.69
N GLY A 893 -1.94 -49.34 -12.57
CA GLY A 893 -2.71 -48.78 -13.69
C GLY A 893 -2.15 -47.48 -14.28
N LYS A 894 -2.80 -47.02 -15.35
CA LYS A 894 -2.59 -45.75 -16.10
C LYS A 894 -1.23 -45.07 -15.85
N VAL A 895 -0.25 -45.40 -16.68
CA VAL A 895 1.02 -44.64 -16.73
C VAL A 895 0.77 -43.27 -17.35
N ASN A 896 1.06 -42.21 -16.60
CA ASN A 896 1.19 -40.85 -17.16
C ASN A 896 2.62 -40.67 -17.71
N ILE A 897 2.74 -40.03 -18.88
CA ILE A 897 4.01 -39.82 -19.58
C ILE A 897 4.19 -38.33 -19.80
N ASP A 898 5.23 -37.77 -19.21
CA ASP A 898 5.62 -36.39 -19.46
C ASP A 898 6.59 -36.32 -20.65
N LEU A 899 6.16 -35.59 -21.68
CA LEU A 899 6.89 -35.33 -22.92
C LEU A 899 7.19 -33.83 -23.13
N SER A 900 6.83 -32.96 -22.17
CA SER A 900 7.07 -31.51 -22.22
C SER A 900 8.50 -31.16 -22.64
N VAL A 901 9.48 -31.70 -21.93
CA VAL A 901 10.92 -31.51 -22.17
C VAL A 901 11.37 -31.96 -23.58
N THR A 902 10.70 -32.95 -24.18
CA THR A 902 10.95 -33.35 -25.58
C THR A 902 10.34 -32.33 -26.56
N PHE A 903 9.15 -31.80 -26.28
CA PHE A 903 8.54 -30.76 -27.10
C PHE A 903 9.26 -29.42 -27.01
N ASP A 904 9.75 -29.03 -25.83
CA ASP A 904 10.59 -27.85 -25.65
C ASP A 904 11.91 -27.95 -26.41
N ARG A 905 12.48 -29.16 -26.51
CA ARG A 905 13.67 -29.46 -27.33
C ARG A 905 13.38 -29.39 -28.83
N ILE A 906 12.29 -30.00 -29.28
CA ILE A 906 11.85 -29.93 -30.68
C ILE A 906 11.54 -28.46 -31.05
N LYS A 907 10.89 -27.70 -30.17
CA LYS A 907 10.61 -26.27 -30.37
C LYS A 907 11.87 -25.43 -30.42
N SER A 908 12.82 -25.65 -29.50
CA SER A 908 14.14 -24.99 -29.52
C SER A 908 14.90 -25.29 -30.81
N TYR A 909 14.91 -26.54 -31.27
CA TYR A 909 15.55 -26.93 -32.54
C TYR A 909 14.94 -26.22 -33.75
N ILE A 910 13.60 -26.17 -33.84
CA ILE A 910 12.91 -25.41 -34.89
C ILE A 910 13.29 -23.92 -34.79
N LEU A 911 13.16 -23.31 -33.61
CA LEU A 911 13.48 -21.88 -33.41
C LEU A 911 14.92 -21.55 -33.77
N GLU A 912 15.89 -22.39 -33.42
CA GLU A 912 17.30 -22.23 -33.79
C GLU A 912 17.47 -22.18 -35.31
N LYS A 913 16.94 -23.15 -36.06
CA LYS A 913 17.07 -23.19 -37.52
C LYS A 913 16.36 -22.02 -38.19
N PHE A 914 15.16 -21.67 -37.73
CA PHE A 914 14.41 -20.55 -38.31
C PHE A 914 14.97 -19.17 -37.92
N TYR A 915 15.66 -19.02 -36.78
CA TYR A 915 16.34 -17.77 -36.44
C TYR A 915 17.49 -17.45 -37.39
N HIS A 916 18.27 -18.47 -37.81
CA HIS A 916 19.30 -18.31 -38.84
C HIS A 916 18.70 -17.88 -40.20
N PHE A 917 17.59 -18.50 -40.62
CA PHE A 917 16.84 -18.13 -41.82
C PHE A 917 16.31 -16.69 -41.76
N LEU A 918 15.65 -16.31 -40.65
CA LEU A 918 15.11 -14.97 -40.45
C LEU A 918 16.20 -13.90 -40.45
N LYS A 919 17.36 -14.18 -39.85
CA LYS A 919 18.51 -13.26 -39.87
C LYS A 919 19.04 -13.01 -41.29
N GLY A 920 19.05 -14.03 -42.15
CA GLY A 920 19.50 -13.90 -43.54
C GLY A 920 18.52 -13.15 -44.46
N ILE A 921 17.23 -13.09 -44.11
CA ILE A 921 16.17 -12.51 -44.95
C ILE A 921 15.66 -11.16 -44.43
N GLY A 922 15.76 -10.91 -43.12
CA GLY A 922 15.07 -9.82 -42.42
C GLY A 922 15.32 -8.41 -42.98
N GLU A 923 16.55 -8.09 -43.39
CA GLU A 923 16.85 -6.76 -43.95
C GLU A 923 16.17 -6.55 -45.31
N GLY A 924 16.17 -7.57 -46.18
CA GLY A 924 15.59 -7.49 -47.53
C GLY A 924 14.06 -7.42 -47.56
N THR A 925 13.38 -8.17 -46.69
CA THR A 925 11.91 -8.22 -46.66
C THR A 925 11.27 -7.07 -45.86
N ARG A 926 11.88 -6.64 -44.75
CA ARG A 926 11.39 -5.50 -43.95
C ARG A 926 11.29 -4.20 -44.76
N LEU A 927 12.18 -4.00 -45.74
CA LEU A 927 12.17 -2.83 -46.61
C LEU A 927 10.96 -2.74 -47.56
N LYS A 928 10.15 -3.81 -47.69
CA LYS A 928 9.00 -3.87 -48.60
C LYS A 928 7.65 -3.58 -47.93
N ILE A 929 7.47 -3.95 -46.66
CA ILE A 929 6.27 -3.55 -45.90
C ILE A 929 6.46 -2.09 -45.48
N LYS A 930 5.83 -1.18 -46.23
CA LYS A 930 5.90 0.27 -46.00
C LYS A 930 4.55 0.79 -45.54
N LEU A 931 4.54 1.44 -44.38
CA LEU A 931 3.37 2.18 -43.93
C LEU A 931 3.06 3.34 -44.88
N TYR A 932 1.77 3.57 -45.13
CA TYR A 932 1.28 4.74 -45.87
C TYR A 932 0.08 5.35 -45.13
N GLN A 933 -0.19 6.64 -45.39
CA GLN A 933 -1.31 7.35 -44.80
C GLN A 933 -2.64 6.73 -45.26
N GLY A 934 -3.48 6.34 -44.31
CA GLY A 934 -4.76 5.67 -44.54
C GLY A 934 -4.73 4.16 -44.29
N MET A 935 -3.55 3.54 -44.18
CA MET A 935 -3.42 2.10 -43.91
C MET A 935 -4.04 1.74 -42.54
N SER A 936 -5.04 0.88 -42.52
CA SER A 936 -5.55 0.25 -41.30
C SER A 936 -4.62 -0.86 -40.77
N ILE A 937 -4.71 -1.19 -39.49
CA ILE A 937 -3.95 -2.33 -38.92
C ILE A 937 -4.37 -3.67 -39.55
N ARG A 938 -5.59 -3.78 -40.11
CA ARG A 938 -6.01 -4.95 -40.91
C ARG A 938 -5.28 -5.01 -42.24
N GLU A 939 -5.15 -3.90 -42.96
CA GLU A 939 -4.35 -3.89 -44.19
C GLU A 939 -2.86 -4.14 -43.88
N LEU A 940 -2.36 -3.72 -42.71
CA LEU A 940 -1.02 -4.11 -42.25
C LEU A 940 -0.92 -5.63 -42.01
N GLU A 941 -1.88 -6.23 -41.31
CA GLU A 941 -2.01 -7.69 -41.10
C GLU A 941 -2.02 -8.45 -42.44
N ASP A 942 -2.86 -8.02 -43.39
CA ASP A 942 -2.96 -8.61 -44.73
C ASP A 942 -1.66 -8.40 -45.55
N ASN A 943 -0.92 -7.30 -45.37
CA ASN A 943 0.39 -7.10 -45.99
C ASN A 943 1.48 -8.04 -45.44
N TYR A 944 1.41 -8.45 -44.16
CA TYR A 944 2.26 -9.51 -43.62
C TYR A 944 1.84 -10.89 -44.15
N VAL A 945 0.54 -11.20 -44.12
CA VAL A 945 -0.01 -12.50 -44.56
C VAL A 945 0.18 -12.73 -46.06
N SER A 946 0.13 -11.67 -46.88
CA SER A 946 0.25 -11.74 -48.33
C SER A 946 1.69 -11.56 -48.85
N ASN A 947 2.70 -11.59 -47.97
CA ASN A 947 4.10 -11.38 -48.34
C ASN A 947 4.69 -12.62 -49.04
N GLU A 948 4.30 -12.84 -50.28
CA GLU A 948 4.62 -14.06 -51.02
C GLU A 948 6.12 -14.20 -51.36
N GLU A 949 6.93 -13.13 -51.30
CA GLU A 949 8.40 -13.25 -51.33
C GLU A 949 8.94 -13.89 -50.05
N PHE A 950 8.43 -13.49 -48.87
CA PHE A 950 8.78 -14.15 -47.62
C PHE A 950 8.32 -15.61 -47.62
N PHE A 951 7.06 -15.86 -47.99
CA PHE A 951 6.48 -17.21 -47.94
C PHE A 951 7.04 -18.17 -49.01
N SER A 952 7.44 -17.70 -50.20
CA SER A 952 8.15 -18.54 -51.18
C SER A 952 9.52 -18.99 -50.67
N LYS A 953 10.35 -18.05 -50.17
CA LYS A 953 11.65 -18.36 -49.53
C LYS A 953 11.49 -19.25 -48.30
N LEU A 954 10.42 -19.04 -47.52
CA LEU A 954 10.10 -19.88 -46.37
C LEU A 954 9.77 -21.32 -46.80
N ARG A 955 8.95 -21.51 -47.83
CA ARG A 955 8.59 -22.85 -48.35
C ARG A 955 9.81 -23.57 -48.94
N GLU A 956 10.69 -22.86 -49.64
CA GLU A 956 11.98 -23.37 -50.13
C GLU A 956 12.88 -23.84 -48.97
N PHE A 957 13.04 -23.02 -47.91
CA PHE A 957 13.78 -23.39 -46.72
C PHE A 957 13.13 -24.56 -45.95
N CYS A 958 11.80 -24.60 -45.84
CA CYS A 958 11.08 -25.71 -45.21
C CYS A 958 11.26 -27.03 -45.98
N ALA A 959 11.31 -26.98 -47.32
CA ALA A 959 11.61 -28.15 -48.15
C ALA A 959 13.05 -28.64 -47.95
N SER A 960 14.05 -27.75 -48.07
CA SER A 960 15.46 -28.11 -47.86
C SER A 960 15.74 -28.62 -46.44
N LEU A 961 15.09 -28.04 -45.41
CA LEU A 961 15.20 -28.52 -44.03
C LEU A 961 14.46 -29.86 -43.83
N THR A 962 13.38 -30.12 -44.56
CA THR A 962 12.69 -31.42 -44.59
C THR A 962 13.59 -32.50 -45.17
N GLU A 963 14.15 -32.29 -46.36
CA GLU A 963 15.11 -33.19 -47.01
C GLU A 963 16.33 -33.46 -46.12
N SER A 964 16.86 -32.41 -45.46
CA SER A 964 17.95 -32.53 -44.50
C SER A 964 17.58 -33.44 -43.32
N ILE A 965 16.36 -33.33 -42.79
CA ILE A 965 15.90 -34.13 -41.64
C ILE A 965 15.61 -35.59 -42.03
N GLU A 966 15.14 -35.85 -43.25
CA GLU A 966 15.03 -37.21 -43.81
C GLU A 966 16.42 -37.85 -44.04
N GLY A 967 17.43 -37.03 -44.38
CA GLY A 967 18.82 -37.47 -44.55
C GLY A 967 19.61 -37.68 -43.26
N ILE A 968 19.14 -37.23 -42.09
CA ILE A 968 19.85 -37.44 -40.81
C ILE A 968 19.76 -38.93 -40.42
N THR A 969 20.91 -39.58 -40.39
CA THR A 969 21.10 -40.94 -39.84
C THR A 969 21.81 -40.94 -38.47
N ASP A 970 22.15 -39.76 -37.96
CA ASP A 970 22.91 -39.56 -36.73
C ASP A 970 22.02 -39.40 -35.47
N THR A 971 22.63 -39.63 -34.32
CA THR A 971 22.08 -39.49 -32.98
C THR A 971 21.64 -38.06 -32.58
N THR A 972 21.94 -37.03 -33.38
CA THR A 972 21.49 -35.64 -33.15
C THR A 972 19.97 -35.51 -32.99
N LEU A 973 19.15 -36.16 -33.82
CA LEU A 973 17.69 -36.17 -33.62
C LEU A 973 17.28 -36.91 -32.34
N ILE A 974 18.03 -37.95 -31.97
CA ILE A 974 17.77 -38.78 -30.79
C ILE A 974 18.01 -37.99 -29.49
N ASP A 975 19.00 -37.10 -29.47
CA ASP A 975 19.28 -36.24 -28.31
C ASP A 975 18.23 -35.13 -28.09
N LEU A 976 17.31 -34.91 -29.04
CA LEU A 976 16.10 -34.09 -28.79
C LEU A 976 15.13 -34.79 -27.82
N MET A 977 15.16 -36.12 -27.69
CA MET A 977 14.27 -36.83 -26.76
C MET A 977 14.81 -36.86 -25.33
N ARG A 978 14.04 -36.31 -24.39
CA ARG A 978 14.19 -36.54 -22.93
C ARG A 978 12.84 -36.76 -22.29
N CYS A 979 12.32 -37.96 -22.44
CA CYS A 979 11.05 -38.38 -21.86
C CYS A 979 11.25 -38.86 -20.42
N PHE A 980 10.42 -38.41 -19.49
CA PHE A 980 10.40 -38.91 -18.12
C PHE A 980 9.09 -39.63 -17.85
N ILE A 981 9.14 -40.96 -17.68
CA ILE A 981 7.96 -41.70 -17.23
C ILE A 981 7.80 -41.47 -15.73
N LEU A 982 6.66 -40.91 -15.32
CA LEU A 982 6.30 -40.65 -13.93
C LEU A 982 5.30 -41.71 -13.46
N SER A 983 5.74 -42.60 -12.57
CA SER A 983 4.84 -43.55 -11.89
C SER A 983 4.20 -42.91 -10.67
N GLU A 984 2.87 -42.96 -10.57
CA GLU A 984 2.02 -42.42 -9.48
C GLU A 984 2.28 -43.03 -8.07
N SER A 985 3.35 -43.80 -7.90
CA SER A 985 3.74 -44.32 -6.60
C SER A 985 4.30 -43.21 -5.69
N ARG A 986 4.14 -43.36 -4.36
CA ARG A 986 4.60 -42.46 -3.27
C ARG A 986 6.05 -41.95 -3.32
N ARG A 987 6.89 -42.42 -4.25
CA ARG A 987 8.14 -41.79 -4.68
C ARG A 987 8.22 -41.89 -6.20
N PRO A 988 8.21 -40.80 -6.97
CA PRO A 988 8.21 -40.85 -8.44
C PRO A 988 9.54 -41.40 -8.96
N LYS A 989 9.55 -42.67 -9.37
CA LYS A 989 10.70 -43.27 -10.06
C LYS A 989 10.76 -42.75 -11.49
N ARG A 990 11.64 -41.77 -11.75
CA ARG A 990 11.97 -41.32 -13.11
C ARG A 990 12.61 -42.48 -13.89
N LEU A 991 11.89 -43.05 -14.85
CA LEU A 991 12.48 -43.96 -15.82
C LEU A 991 13.00 -43.13 -17.00
N VAL A 992 14.33 -43.08 -17.14
CA VAL A 992 15.01 -42.40 -18.24
C VAL A 992 15.12 -43.36 -19.42
N ILE A 993 14.71 -42.90 -20.61
CA ILE A 993 14.88 -43.65 -21.85
C ILE A 993 16.36 -43.63 -22.26
N ASN A 994 16.95 -44.80 -22.49
CA ASN A 994 18.34 -44.92 -22.95
C ASN A 994 18.43 -44.73 -24.48
N LYS A 995 19.61 -44.32 -25.00
CA LYS A 995 19.79 -44.03 -26.44
C LYS A 995 19.30 -45.18 -27.33
N SER A 996 19.53 -46.44 -26.96
CA SER A 996 19.09 -47.62 -27.75
C SER A 996 17.58 -47.85 -27.80
N MET A 997 16.80 -47.32 -26.84
CA MET A 997 15.35 -47.27 -26.94
C MET A 997 14.88 -46.01 -27.68
N ALA A 998 15.58 -44.89 -27.53
CA ALA A 998 15.29 -43.64 -28.24
C ALA A 998 15.46 -43.77 -29.78
N ILE A 999 16.43 -44.58 -30.27
CA ILE A 999 16.56 -44.96 -31.70
C ILE A 999 15.23 -45.41 -32.30
N LYS A 1000 14.39 -46.15 -31.56
CA LYS A 1000 13.11 -46.71 -32.07
C LYS A 1000 12.04 -45.66 -32.37
N PHE A 1001 12.25 -44.43 -31.94
CA PHE A 1001 11.39 -43.28 -32.17
C PHE A 1001 11.98 -42.30 -33.18
N HIS A 1002 13.19 -42.54 -33.72
CA HIS A 1002 13.87 -41.64 -34.68
C HIS A 1002 12.95 -41.20 -35.83
N GLU A 1003 12.31 -42.18 -36.49
CA GLU A 1003 11.32 -41.95 -37.55
C GLU A 1003 10.11 -41.12 -37.09
N ASP A 1004 9.69 -41.23 -35.82
CA ASP A 1004 8.59 -40.43 -35.30
C ASP A 1004 9.05 -38.98 -35.08
N ILE A 1005 10.22 -38.77 -34.46
CA ILE A 1005 10.83 -37.43 -34.27
C ILE A 1005 10.95 -36.71 -35.62
N ALA A 1006 11.53 -37.40 -36.61
CA ALA A 1006 11.67 -36.90 -37.97
C ALA A 1006 10.30 -36.56 -38.57
N ARG A 1007 9.33 -37.49 -38.55
CA ARG A 1007 7.97 -37.27 -39.08
C ARG A 1007 7.24 -36.10 -38.41
N ILE A 1008 7.49 -35.81 -37.13
CA ILE A 1008 6.92 -34.66 -36.41
C ILE A 1008 7.61 -33.37 -36.82
N LEU A 1009 8.95 -33.36 -36.84
CA LEU A 1009 9.72 -32.20 -37.28
C LEU A 1009 9.30 -31.82 -38.70
N ILE A 1010 9.34 -32.78 -39.63
CA ILE A 1010 8.88 -32.64 -41.01
C ILE A 1010 7.45 -32.10 -41.03
N LYS A 1011 6.48 -32.75 -40.37
CA LYS A 1011 5.08 -32.28 -40.36
C LYS A 1011 4.95 -30.83 -39.86
N ASN A 1012 5.68 -30.43 -38.81
CA ASN A 1012 5.58 -29.07 -38.26
C ASN A 1012 6.37 -28.03 -39.08
N ILE A 1013 7.43 -28.44 -39.78
CA ILE A 1013 8.24 -27.59 -40.65
C ILE A 1013 7.51 -27.38 -41.99
N SER A 1014 6.96 -28.42 -42.61
CA SER A 1014 6.23 -28.30 -43.88
C SER A 1014 4.93 -27.49 -43.75
N ASN A 1015 4.26 -27.50 -42.59
CA ASN A 1015 3.07 -26.69 -42.30
C ASN A 1015 3.40 -25.34 -41.63
N LEU A 1016 4.68 -24.99 -41.47
CA LEU A 1016 5.06 -23.75 -40.79
C LEU A 1016 4.54 -22.47 -41.50
N PRO A 1017 4.50 -22.36 -42.85
CA PRO A 1017 3.92 -21.20 -43.52
C PRO A 1017 2.47 -20.91 -43.10
N GLU A 1018 1.62 -21.92 -43.09
CA GLU A 1018 0.21 -21.84 -42.73
C GLU A 1018 0.04 -21.55 -41.23
N MET A 1019 0.93 -22.11 -40.39
CA MET A 1019 0.99 -21.83 -38.96
C MET A 1019 1.46 -20.40 -38.65
N ILE A 1020 2.38 -19.82 -39.43
CA ILE A 1020 2.79 -18.40 -39.33
C ILE A 1020 1.62 -17.50 -39.72
N VAL A 1021 0.97 -17.74 -40.87
CA VAL A 1021 -0.23 -16.98 -41.26
C VAL A 1021 -1.29 -17.03 -40.15
N SER A 1022 -1.57 -18.22 -39.62
CA SER A 1022 -2.53 -18.40 -38.52
C SER A 1022 -2.11 -17.68 -37.24
N ALA A 1023 -0.81 -17.65 -36.91
CA ALA A 1023 -0.30 -16.96 -35.73
C ALA A 1023 -0.34 -15.43 -35.89
N ILE A 1024 -0.06 -14.90 -37.08
CA ILE A 1024 -0.13 -13.46 -37.38
C ILE A 1024 -1.58 -12.96 -37.23
N LYS A 1025 -2.57 -13.71 -37.73
CA LYS A 1025 -4.01 -13.42 -37.54
C LYS A 1025 -4.52 -13.59 -36.11
N LEU A 1026 -3.67 -14.05 -35.19
CA LEU A 1026 -3.94 -14.18 -33.75
C LEU A 1026 -3.07 -13.23 -32.91
N LEU A 1027 -2.28 -12.34 -33.53
CA LEU A 1027 -1.56 -11.29 -32.82
C LEU A 1027 -2.53 -10.15 -32.43
N PRO A 1028 -2.41 -9.59 -31.21
CA PRO A 1028 -3.10 -8.34 -30.87
C PRO A 1028 -2.68 -7.22 -31.84
N LYS A 1029 -3.62 -6.35 -32.24
CA LYS A 1029 -3.34 -5.25 -33.19
C LYS A 1029 -2.22 -4.35 -32.70
N SER A 1030 -2.24 -4.07 -31.41
CA SER A 1030 -1.23 -3.29 -30.67
C SER A 1030 0.17 -3.93 -30.65
N THR A 1031 0.31 -5.18 -31.08
CA THR A 1031 1.56 -5.92 -31.30
C THR A 1031 2.00 -5.86 -32.77
N LEU A 1032 1.08 -6.06 -33.73
CA LEU A 1032 1.36 -5.86 -35.17
C LEU A 1032 1.89 -4.45 -35.45
N ALA A 1033 1.32 -3.44 -34.81
CA ALA A 1033 1.79 -2.06 -34.88
C ALA A 1033 3.26 -1.88 -34.43
N ARG A 1034 3.80 -2.73 -33.55
CA ARG A 1034 5.10 -2.50 -32.88
C ARG A 1034 6.35 -2.70 -33.74
N GLU A 1035 6.29 -3.41 -34.86
CA GLU A 1035 7.45 -3.48 -35.77
C GLU A 1035 7.75 -2.12 -36.40
N HIS A 1036 6.70 -1.37 -36.74
CA HIS A 1036 6.80 -0.11 -37.48
C HIS A 1036 6.50 1.15 -36.64
N LEU A 1037 5.76 1.04 -35.53
CA LEU A 1037 5.37 2.16 -34.65
C LEU A 1037 5.69 1.84 -33.17
N SER A 1038 6.46 2.67 -32.47
CA SER A 1038 6.68 2.52 -31.03
C SER A 1038 5.71 3.36 -30.20
N PRO A 1039 5.33 2.91 -28.98
CA PRO A 1039 4.63 3.74 -28.01
C PRO A 1039 5.45 4.98 -27.62
N PHE A 1040 4.84 6.15 -27.77
CA PHE A 1040 5.39 7.46 -27.41
C PHE A 1040 4.32 8.23 -26.63
N TYR A 1041 4.40 8.20 -25.30
CA TYR A 1041 3.36 8.72 -24.41
C TYR A 1041 1.98 8.06 -24.68
N GLU A 1042 0.96 8.83 -25.05
CA GLU A 1042 -0.43 8.40 -25.23
C GLU A 1042 -0.74 7.96 -26.69
N MET A 1043 0.29 7.83 -27.55
CA MET A 1043 0.13 7.52 -28.98
C MET A 1043 1.24 6.58 -29.47
N TYR A 1044 1.02 5.95 -30.62
CA TYR A 1044 2.04 5.20 -31.35
C TYR A 1044 2.61 6.08 -32.47
N ILE A 1045 3.93 6.16 -32.61
CA ILE A 1045 4.64 6.98 -33.62
C ILE A 1045 5.62 6.10 -34.40
N ASP A 1046 5.80 6.39 -35.69
CA ASP A 1046 6.66 5.59 -36.56
C ASP A 1046 8.14 5.52 -36.12
N ASN A 1047 8.68 4.31 -36.21
CA ASN A 1047 10.03 3.97 -35.79
C ASN A 1047 11.10 4.69 -36.64
N ILE A 1048 10.79 5.05 -37.89
CA ILE A 1048 11.72 5.77 -38.77
C ILE A 1048 11.92 7.21 -38.27
N TRP A 1049 10.84 7.90 -37.90
CA TRP A 1049 10.89 9.23 -37.30
C TRP A 1049 11.46 9.19 -35.88
N LEU A 1050 11.11 8.20 -35.06
CA LEU A 1050 11.67 8.05 -33.72
C LEU A 1050 13.17 7.74 -33.73
N LEU A 1051 13.71 7.00 -34.72
CA LEU A 1051 15.15 6.81 -34.88
C LEU A 1051 15.87 8.12 -35.26
N LYS A 1052 15.23 8.99 -36.05
CA LYS A 1052 15.74 10.35 -36.32
C LYS A 1052 15.70 11.26 -35.09
N VAL A 1053 14.70 11.09 -34.22
CA VAL A 1053 14.71 11.74 -32.90
C VAL A 1053 15.82 11.17 -32.02
N LYS A 1054 16.05 9.85 -32.03
CA LYS A 1054 17.10 9.20 -31.24
C LYS A 1054 18.48 9.77 -31.54
N SER A 1055 18.86 9.98 -32.82
CA SER A 1055 20.16 10.58 -33.14
C SER A 1055 20.32 12.02 -32.65
N ILE A 1056 19.22 12.75 -32.39
CA ILE A 1056 19.25 14.06 -31.69
C ILE A 1056 19.49 13.87 -30.19
N PHE A 1057 18.96 12.80 -29.56
CA PHE A 1057 19.25 12.47 -28.16
C PHE A 1057 20.70 12.00 -27.98
N ASP A 1058 21.20 11.16 -28.89
CA ASP A 1058 22.59 10.70 -28.90
C ASP A 1058 23.53 11.91 -29.09
N CYS A 1059 23.27 12.79 -30.07
CA CYS A 1059 24.01 14.05 -30.25
C CYS A 1059 23.88 15.03 -29.05
N ALA A 1060 22.79 14.98 -28.28
CA ALA A 1060 22.64 15.77 -27.05
C ALA A 1060 23.41 15.19 -25.86
N HIS A 1061 23.55 13.87 -25.80
CA HIS A 1061 24.35 13.17 -24.80
C HIS A 1061 25.83 13.55 -24.96
N ASP A 1062 26.35 13.42 -26.17
CA ASP A 1062 27.75 13.69 -26.48
C ASP A 1062 28.07 15.18 -26.26
N LYS A 1063 27.23 16.08 -26.76
CA LYS A 1063 27.32 17.54 -26.49
C LYS A 1063 27.23 17.95 -25.01
N ILE A 1064 26.87 17.06 -24.09
CA ILE A 1064 26.81 17.35 -22.65
C ILE A 1064 28.00 16.75 -21.89
N ILE A 1065 28.61 15.69 -22.43
CA ILE A 1065 29.88 15.16 -21.97
C ILE A 1065 31.02 16.07 -22.43
N ASP A 1066 30.99 16.49 -23.69
CA ASP A 1066 32.08 17.23 -24.36
C ASP A 1066 32.00 18.76 -24.17
N ASP A 1067 30.93 19.29 -23.58
CA ASP A 1067 30.83 20.73 -23.30
C ASP A 1067 31.88 21.15 -22.25
N PRO A 1068 32.85 22.02 -22.59
CA PRO A 1068 33.96 22.32 -21.68
C PRO A 1068 33.55 23.02 -20.39
N LEU A 1069 32.41 23.73 -20.37
CA LEU A 1069 31.91 24.41 -19.18
C LEU A 1069 31.18 23.44 -18.25
N LEU A 1070 30.41 22.50 -18.80
CA LEU A 1070 29.79 21.42 -18.02
C LEU A 1070 30.83 20.44 -17.49
N SER A 1071 31.81 20.05 -18.30
CA SER A 1071 32.92 19.18 -17.89
C SER A 1071 33.72 19.80 -16.73
N TRP A 1072 34.12 21.08 -16.85
CA TRP A 1072 34.76 21.81 -15.74
C TRP A 1072 33.85 21.94 -14.49
N LEU A 1073 32.54 22.08 -14.67
CA LEU A 1073 31.60 22.10 -13.56
C LEU A 1073 31.44 20.75 -12.87
N VAL A 1074 31.50 19.61 -13.56
CA VAL A 1074 31.42 18.26 -12.94
C VAL A 1074 32.49 18.14 -11.85
N ASP A 1075 33.70 18.61 -12.12
CA ASP A 1075 34.79 18.65 -11.16
C ASP A 1075 34.50 19.55 -9.95
N LYS A 1076 33.96 20.75 -10.19
CA LYS A 1076 33.62 21.69 -9.12
C LYS A 1076 32.45 21.23 -8.26
N VAL A 1077 31.38 20.73 -8.88
CA VAL A 1077 30.16 20.22 -8.24
C VAL A 1077 30.46 19.01 -7.37
N SER A 1078 31.31 18.09 -7.83
CA SER A 1078 31.71 16.91 -7.05
C SER A 1078 32.51 17.29 -5.80
N THR A 1079 33.40 18.28 -5.86
CA THR A 1079 34.08 18.83 -4.67
C THR A 1079 33.10 19.50 -3.71
N ASP A 1080 32.24 20.40 -4.21
CA ASP A 1080 31.17 21.05 -3.43
C ASP A 1080 30.22 20.04 -2.75
N MET A 1081 30.03 18.86 -3.34
CA MET A 1081 29.26 17.76 -2.76
C MET A 1081 30.02 17.03 -1.64
N ILE A 1082 31.34 16.86 -1.74
CA ILE A 1082 32.15 16.26 -0.66
C ILE A 1082 32.10 17.16 0.58
N ASP A 1083 32.29 18.47 0.41
CA ASP A 1083 32.29 19.42 1.52
C ASP A 1083 30.93 19.49 2.24
N LYS A 1084 29.82 19.24 1.52
CA LYS A 1084 28.44 19.34 2.05
C LYS A 1084 27.84 18.02 2.53
N PHE A 1085 28.36 16.86 2.10
CA PHE A 1085 27.73 15.55 2.37
C PHE A 1085 28.69 14.48 2.93
N SER A 1086 29.98 14.78 3.15
CA SER A 1086 30.99 13.82 3.64
C SER A 1086 30.70 13.13 4.98
N THR A 1087 29.82 13.71 5.82
CA THR A 1087 29.47 13.21 7.16
C THR A 1087 28.18 12.39 7.23
N GLY A 1088 27.52 12.11 6.10
CA GLY A 1088 26.25 11.39 6.04
C GLY A 1088 26.37 9.91 5.62
N ASP A 1089 25.31 9.14 5.87
CA ASP A 1089 25.15 7.78 5.32
C ASP A 1089 25.18 7.83 3.77
N ARG A 1090 26.10 7.06 3.19
CA ARG A 1090 26.71 7.36 1.88
C ARG A 1090 25.94 6.82 0.67
N THR A 1091 24.89 6.04 0.89
CA THR A 1091 24.29 5.16 -0.14
C THR A 1091 23.11 5.78 -0.91
N LYS A 1092 22.26 6.59 -0.26
CA LYS A 1092 20.99 7.08 -0.85
C LYS A 1092 21.15 8.48 -1.45
N VAL A 1093 21.12 8.59 -2.79
CA VAL A 1093 21.20 9.89 -3.51
C VAL A 1093 20.05 10.82 -3.09
N SER A 1094 20.39 11.98 -2.54
CA SER A 1094 19.41 12.86 -1.91
C SER A 1094 18.85 13.91 -2.87
N LYS A 1095 17.60 14.34 -2.62
CA LYS A 1095 16.98 15.47 -3.34
C LYS A 1095 17.78 16.78 -3.19
N GLN A 1096 18.61 16.89 -2.14
CA GLN A 1096 19.49 18.04 -1.92
C GLN A 1096 20.71 18.02 -2.85
N GLN A 1097 21.30 16.85 -3.11
CA GLN A 1097 22.40 16.70 -4.09
C GLN A 1097 21.94 17.12 -5.49
N TYR A 1098 20.77 16.65 -5.96
CA TYR A 1098 20.21 17.13 -7.22
C TYR A 1098 19.93 18.64 -7.22
N LYS A 1099 19.42 19.22 -6.11
CA LYS A 1099 19.21 20.67 -5.99
C LYS A 1099 20.54 21.46 -6.11
N LEU A 1100 21.63 20.93 -5.54
CA LEU A 1100 22.97 21.49 -5.68
C LEU A 1100 23.43 21.42 -7.15
N ILE A 1101 23.50 20.22 -7.73
CA ILE A 1101 23.93 19.99 -9.13
C ILE A 1101 23.20 20.90 -10.12
N ASN A 1102 21.86 20.99 -10.04
CA ASN A 1102 21.03 21.84 -10.91
C ASN A 1102 21.28 23.35 -10.70
N GLY A 1103 21.77 23.73 -9.52
CA GLY A 1103 21.84 25.11 -9.02
C GLY A 1103 23.21 25.79 -9.20
N HIS A 1104 24.30 25.04 -9.41
CA HIS A 1104 25.61 25.62 -9.70
C HIS A 1104 25.56 26.54 -10.93
N ILE A 1105 26.26 27.68 -10.87
CA ILE A 1105 26.32 28.66 -11.95
C ILE A 1105 27.35 28.20 -12.99
N ALA A 1106 26.91 28.00 -14.24
CA ALA A 1106 27.74 27.57 -15.36
C ALA A 1106 28.41 28.74 -16.07
N CYS A 1107 27.62 29.74 -16.47
CA CYS A 1107 28.10 30.90 -17.20
C CYS A 1107 27.19 32.10 -16.91
N ILE A 1108 27.77 33.24 -16.53
CA ILE A 1108 27.17 34.59 -16.45
C ILE A 1108 25.67 34.56 -16.07
N LYS A 1109 25.38 34.12 -14.83
CA LYS A 1109 24.03 34.02 -14.19
C LYS A 1109 23.11 32.86 -14.64
N LEU A 1110 23.50 31.99 -15.58
CA LEU A 1110 22.81 30.73 -15.85
C LEU A 1110 23.27 29.63 -14.88
N SER A 1111 22.32 28.94 -14.24
CA SER A 1111 22.63 27.68 -13.55
C SER A 1111 22.78 26.53 -14.55
N ALA A 1112 23.46 25.44 -14.17
CA ALA A 1112 23.66 24.26 -15.02
C ALA A 1112 22.34 23.75 -15.63
N TYR A 1113 21.25 23.69 -14.84
CA TYR A 1113 19.91 23.38 -15.34
C TYR A 1113 19.46 24.31 -16.49
N LYS A 1114 19.67 25.63 -16.36
CA LYS A 1114 19.30 26.61 -17.40
C LYS A 1114 20.22 26.51 -18.62
N TYR A 1115 21.49 26.22 -18.41
CA TYR A 1115 22.48 26.10 -19.49
C TYR A 1115 22.27 24.84 -20.33
N ILE A 1116 22.09 23.67 -19.68
CA ILE A 1116 21.72 22.41 -20.35
C ILE A 1116 20.39 22.55 -21.10
N LYS A 1117 19.40 23.23 -20.49
CA LYS A 1117 18.13 23.54 -21.17
C LYS A 1117 18.30 24.47 -22.39
N LYS A 1118 19.35 25.30 -22.44
CA LYS A 1118 19.71 26.06 -23.65
C LYS A 1118 20.33 25.12 -24.70
N ILE A 1119 21.34 24.34 -24.35
CA ILE A 1119 22.02 23.39 -25.27
C ILE A 1119 21.01 22.47 -25.97
N ALA A 1120 20.10 21.84 -25.22
CA ALA A 1120 19.09 20.96 -25.78
C ALA A 1120 18.14 21.68 -26.77
N ARG A 1121 17.82 22.96 -26.53
CA ARG A 1121 16.95 23.77 -27.42
C ARG A 1121 17.68 24.28 -28.65
N ASP A 1122 18.91 24.74 -28.49
CA ASP A 1122 19.76 25.18 -29.59
C ASP A 1122 20.01 24.00 -30.54
N LEU A 1123 20.25 22.79 -30.01
CA LEU A 1123 20.35 21.55 -30.77
C LEU A 1123 19.04 21.17 -31.47
N MET A 1124 17.91 21.14 -30.74
CA MET A 1124 16.59 20.82 -31.33
C MET A 1124 16.19 21.82 -32.43
N THR A 1125 16.64 23.07 -32.34
CA THR A 1125 16.45 24.09 -33.37
C THR A 1125 17.35 23.85 -34.58
N ALA A 1126 18.63 23.53 -34.36
CA ALA A 1126 19.59 23.24 -35.43
C ALA A 1126 19.34 21.89 -36.15
N ARG A 1127 18.72 20.92 -35.47
CA ARG A 1127 18.34 19.59 -36.00
C ARG A 1127 16.88 19.49 -36.44
N LYS A 1128 16.16 20.62 -36.49
CA LYS A 1128 14.72 20.67 -36.82
C LYS A 1128 14.41 20.08 -38.20
N ASP A 1129 15.33 20.22 -39.15
CA ASP A 1129 15.11 19.80 -40.53
C ASP A 1129 15.29 18.28 -40.71
N ASP A 1130 16.11 17.62 -39.88
CA ASP A 1130 16.25 16.15 -39.87
C ASP A 1130 14.91 15.46 -39.55
N ILE A 1131 14.12 16.09 -38.67
CA ILE A 1131 12.77 15.68 -38.24
C ILE A 1131 11.63 16.44 -38.97
N SER A 1132 11.94 17.09 -40.10
CA SER A 1132 10.96 17.80 -40.95
C SER A 1132 9.99 16.88 -41.71
N ALA A 1133 10.33 15.60 -41.87
CA ALA A 1133 9.48 14.59 -42.49
C ALA A 1133 8.05 14.54 -41.87
N PRO A 1134 7.03 14.09 -42.62
CA PRO A 1134 5.76 13.69 -42.03
C PRO A 1134 5.97 12.70 -40.89
N ILE A 1135 5.13 12.79 -39.86
CA ILE A 1135 5.12 11.83 -38.74
C ILE A 1135 3.90 10.96 -38.94
N LEU A 1136 4.06 9.63 -39.00
CA LEU A 1136 2.92 8.71 -39.01
C LEU A 1136 2.56 8.32 -37.57
N ILE A 1137 1.27 8.33 -37.29
CA ILE A 1137 0.68 7.97 -35.99
C ILE A 1137 -0.42 6.94 -36.17
N MET A 1138 -0.65 6.11 -35.15
CA MET A 1138 -1.85 5.27 -35.08
C MET A 1138 -2.97 6.03 -34.37
N ASP A 1139 -4.13 6.14 -35.01
CA ASP A 1139 -5.35 6.72 -34.48
C ASP A 1139 -6.56 5.88 -34.93
N ASN A 1140 -7.29 5.31 -33.97
CA ASN A 1140 -8.47 4.45 -34.20
C ASN A 1140 -8.20 3.28 -35.18
N ASP A 1141 -7.16 2.48 -34.92
CA ASP A 1141 -6.66 1.38 -35.78
C ASP A 1141 -6.23 1.80 -37.21
N GLU A 1142 -6.10 3.09 -37.51
CA GLU A 1142 -5.64 3.62 -38.80
C GLU A 1142 -4.34 4.41 -38.65
N ILE A 1143 -3.45 4.28 -39.64
CA ILE A 1143 -2.14 4.92 -39.69
C ILE A 1143 -2.28 6.23 -40.47
N LYS A 1144 -2.21 7.36 -39.77
CA LYS A 1144 -2.48 8.70 -40.31
C LYS A 1144 -1.24 9.58 -40.21
N THR A 1145 -1.10 10.55 -41.12
CA THR A 1145 -0.10 11.63 -40.93
C THR A 1145 -0.58 12.55 -39.81
N ALA A 1146 0.27 12.79 -38.80
CA ALA A 1146 -0.05 13.67 -37.69
C ALA A 1146 -0.35 15.10 -38.17
N ASP A 1147 -1.54 15.58 -37.81
CA ASP A 1147 -2.01 16.92 -38.17
C ASP A 1147 -1.11 18.04 -37.54
N PRO A 1148 -1.19 19.30 -38.01
CA PRO A 1148 -0.30 20.37 -37.53
C PRO A 1148 -0.36 20.67 -36.02
N LYS A 1149 -1.45 20.35 -35.31
CA LYS A 1149 -1.62 20.47 -33.86
C LYS A 1149 -1.02 19.25 -33.15
N THR A 1150 -1.31 18.03 -33.61
CA THR A 1150 -0.74 16.79 -33.03
C THR A 1150 0.76 16.69 -33.26
N ARG A 1151 1.24 17.01 -34.47
CA ARG A 1151 2.67 17.15 -34.78
C ARG A 1151 3.37 18.16 -33.87
N ARG A 1152 2.71 19.26 -33.52
CA ARG A 1152 3.24 20.26 -32.57
C ARG A 1152 3.31 19.71 -31.14
N ARG A 1153 2.29 18.97 -30.68
CA ARG A 1153 2.28 18.26 -29.38
C ARG A 1153 3.46 17.27 -29.30
N ILE A 1154 3.67 16.46 -30.34
CA ILE A 1154 4.78 15.50 -30.45
C ILE A 1154 6.13 16.23 -30.35
N LEU A 1155 6.37 17.27 -31.15
CA LEU A 1155 7.63 18.03 -31.13
C LEU A 1155 7.91 18.70 -29.77
N CYS A 1156 6.88 19.19 -29.08
CA CYS A 1156 7.02 19.72 -27.72
C CYS A 1156 7.38 18.62 -26.71
N MET A 1157 6.82 17.42 -26.83
CA MET A 1157 7.19 16.29 -25.97
C MET A 1157 8.62 15.80 -26.22
N VAL A 1158 9.08 15.84 -27.48
CA VAL A 1158 10.49 15.60 -27.82
C VAL A 1158 11.40 16.64 -27.16
N GLU A 1159 11.11 17.95 -27.24
CA GLU A 1159 11.89 18.99 -26.55
C GLU A 1159 11.97 18.73 -25.04
N LEU A 1160 10.83 18.42 -24.41
CA LEU A 1160 10.75 18.19 -22.96
C LEU A 1160 11.50 16.91 -22.52
N SER A 1161 11.40 15.82 -23.30
CA SER A 1161 12.16 14.60 -23.06
C SER A 1161 13.66 14.81 -23.27
N LEU A 1162 14.06 15.54 -24.32
CA LEU A 1162 15.45 15.85 -24.61
C LEU A 1162 16.08 16.62 -23.43
N ILE A 1163 15.44 17.70 -22.99
CA ILE A 1163 15.85 18.47 -21.81
C ILE A 1163 15.93 17.58 -20.55
N SER A 1164 14.96 16.69 -20.34
CA SER A 1164 14.92 15.78 -19.19
C SER A 1164 16.10 14.79 -19.19
N VAL A 1165 16.37 14.13 -20.31
CA VAL A 1165 17.46 13.17 -20.48
C VAL A 1165 18.82 13.88 -20.36
N SER A 1166 19.01 14.99 -21.07
CA SER A 1166 20.17 15.88 -20.98
C SER A 1166 20.56 16.24 -19.54
N ILE A 1167 19.58 16.63 -18.72
CA ILE A 1167 19.82 16.98 -17.31
C ILE A 1167 20.17 15.74 -16.46
N ASN A 1168 19.63 14.57 -16.76
CA ASN A 1168 19.93 13.34 -16.02
C ASN A 1168 21.33 12.79 -16.36
N ILE A 1169 21.78 12.93 -17.61
CA ILE A 1169 23.17 12.62 -18.03
C ILE A 1169 24.15 13.47 -17.22
N TYR A 1170 23.99 14.79 -17.21
CA TYR A 1170 24.86 15.68 -16.42
C TYR A 1170 24.84 15.38 -14.91
N ARG A 1171 23.68 15.03 -14.34
CA ARG A 1171 23.58 14.58 -12.93
C ARG A 1171 24.34 13.29 -12.68
N LYS A 1172 24.31 12.34 -13.62
CA LYS A 1172 25.07 11.09 -13.53
C LYS A 1172 26.58 11.39 -13.53
N LEU A 1173 27.07 12.20 -14.46
CA LEU A 1173 28.47 12.64 -14.50
C LEU A 1173 28.93 13.26 -13.16
N CYS A 1174 28.13 14.18 -12.60
CA CYS A 1174 28.41 14.79 -11.29
C CYS A 1174 28.45 13.78 -10.14
N LEU A 1175 27.55 12.78 -10.15
CA LEU A 1175 27.46 11.76 -9.11
C LEU A 1175 28.59 10.72 -9.21
N ASP A 1176 28.98 10.31 -10.41
CA ASP A 1176 30.01 9.32 -10.63
C ASP A 1176 31.42 9.92 -10.37
N ALA A 1177 31.64 11.20 -10.74
CA ALA A 1177 32.82 11.95 -10.31
C ALA A 1177 32.90 12.15 -8.78
N TYR A 1178 31.75 12.38 -8.12
CA TYR A 1178 31.65 12.47 -6.66
C TYR A 1178 32.01 11.15 -5.96
N LYS A 1179 31.55 10.00 -6.48
CA LYS A 1179 31.94 8.67 -5.96
C LYS A 1179 33.44 8.45 -6.09
N SER A 1180 34.00 8.60 -7.30
CA SER A 1180 35.42 8.36 -7.57
C SER A 1180 36.34 9.22 -6.69
N LYS A 1181 35.99 10.48 -6.44
CA LYS A 1181 36.74 11.35 -5.52
C LYS A 1181 36.62 10.94 -4.05
N ILE A 1182 35.51 10.34 -3.62
CA ILE A 1182 35.37 9.77 -2.27
C ILE A 1182 36.15 8.46 -2.15
N GLU A 1183 36.13 7.61 -3.17
CA GLU A 1183 36.88 6.35 -3.24
C GLU A 1183 38.39 6.63 -3.14
N ASN A 1184 38.93 7.55 -3.96
CA ASN A 1184 40.32 7.98 -3.86
C ASN A 1184 40.67 8.56 -2.48
N LYS A 1185 39.80 9.42 -1.92
CA LYS A 1185 40.00 9.99 -0.57
C LYS A 1185 39.90 8.95 0.56
N CYS A 1186 39.40 7.74 0.29
CA CYS A 1186 39.43 6.61 1.21
C CYS A 1186 40.59 5.62 0.93
N LEU A 1187 41.44 5.91 -0.06
CA LEU A 1187 42.73 5.23 -0.30
C LEU A 1187 43.91 6.08 0.20
N ASP A 1188 43.74 7.40 0.30
CA ASP A 1188 44.69 8.35 0.90
C ASP A 1188 44.61 8.44 2.45
N LEU A 1189 43.81 7.58 3.10
CA LEU A 1189 43.52 7.58 4.56
C LEU A 1189 43.71 6.19 5.20
#